data_AF-A0A9N9VQ30-F1
#
_entry.id   AF-A0A9N9VQ30-F1
#
_cell.length_a   1.000
_cell.length_b   1.000
_cell.length_c   1.000
_cell.angle_alpha   90.00
_cell.angle_beta   90.00
_cell.angle_gamma   90.00
#
_symmetry.space_group_name_H-M   'P 1'
#
loop_
_entity.id
_entity.type
_entity.pdbx_description
1 polymer ?
#
loop_
_entity_poly.entity_id
_entity_poly.type
_entity_poly.pdbx_seq_one_letter_code
_entity_poly.pdbx_strand_id
1 'polypeptide(L)'
;MSYRTIEPYLGSSYRLPTKVVVPGAETGPPSFNFLSFLATVQRFRLQILPILWDAGRQDVGAGATSRVSEGTINVDTSFAYKRVNREKTEAQIFQAFSNEISVLSHPMIRRHRNVAQLQGICWEISPADNNPWPVLVFEKTHLGDLRTFMRLSAGSQLGVKGRLGLCLGIGNALRDFHNHGIIHGDIKPENIVIFRVGQDEYEAKLIDFGYSTLYSTQKLRVQLPISKPWNAPEHDRAAREWTFEGAKLADVYSFGLLCLWVLFERSLSGLAPLPPSVSDPQIRRLLKDGDWYPNRDQDTILEMKAYRDSLQSFAGQLVDAQDGLTGVERSTLEMFLRKSLSKDSLLRVGSLELLLEGFGLFNPSTETTTQNISMVTSPDIDFKITTSIEDLYRCDYRLRSKIFQCLDQTCHRNSPLAFQLAICHYIGFGTLINIESAESILKHNNMTIETAHKAVLNYETDDEKSDDEIPQRLSEVIEMGHFDSNPLIDLYQRENRLPEASSSLENEIVGVKRVLGDMDGIVRFLMSSLSSILALQGRWAEAEAIELELVKISKATLGDSHRDTLNAMADLASTYRDQNRWQEAVELEEQILKTSRNALGEGYIDTMSSMGNLATTYSYHGRFKEAERLYCELYETNQRILGAEHYDTLSTGLDLAGLFRQQGRFKESEVLFLEVLEKIRRVLGDDHPDALRGTSGLATSYVSQRQWSAASILLGPLVEKSKAVLGPHNVITLRYASKLASVLASQDRLEEAETMSREIFETRRSLLGEDHLDTLRSMNRLARICIKQKKPKDAEDLLEPLSKMCPRVLGDTHELTIDTIAILAVVYAKQGQMIIPIRMLEEMAEKLKSVLYDDYSDLVHVLSELAVIQLQFMNLGEAEKLCRQILELCSRAPNDKHPGKQSALETLGRVYYRQQRFIEQQKILAQILELKRESLGEEHPDTLASMHELACRWVNCGYTSKSQALMRTCISLRRRVLGVGHPLTKESEQLLKEWQAG
;
A
#
# COMPACT_ATOMS: atom_id res chain seq x y z
N MET A 1 -40.78 5.54 27.77
CA MET A 1 -41.86 5.90 26.82
C MET A 1 -41.44 5.42 25.46
N SER A 2 -42.15 4.42 24.96
CA SER A 2 -41.94 3.74 23.69
C SER A 2 -42.61 4.51 22.56
N TYR A 3 -42.05 4.44 21.35
CA TYR A 3 -42.88 4.47 20.15
C TYR A 3 -42.57 3.24 19.31
N ARG A 4 -43.65 2.48 19.09
CA ARG A 4 -43.74 1.18 18.41
C ARG A 4 -43.78 1.36 16.90
N THR A 5 -43.14 0.41 16.24
CA THR A 5 -43.53 -0.30 15.01
C THR A 5 -44.97 -0.11 14.52
N ILE A 6 -45.13 0.25 13.24
CA ILE A 6 -46.18 -0.24 12.33
C ILE A 6 -45.55 -0.49 10.94
N GLU A 7 -45.70 -1.72 10.47
CA GLU A 7 -45.32 -2.24 9.14
C GLU A 7 -46.56 -2.18 8.19
N PRO A 8 -46.53 -2.71 6.95
CA PRO A 8 -46.87 -2.01 5.72
C PRO A 8 -48.31 -2.25 5.19
N TYR A 9 -48.83 -1.32 4.38
CA TYR A 9 -49.99 -1.57 3.51
C TYR A 9 -49.51 -1.90 2.09
N LEU A 10 -49.47 -3.20 1.80
CA LEU A 10 -49.60 -3.76 0.45
C LEU A 10 -51.07 -3.69 0.00
N GLY A 11 -51.31 -3.32 -1.25
CA GLY A 11 -52.57 -3.66 -1.93
C GLY A 11 -52.99 -2.70 -3.04
N SER A 12 -52.52 -2.92 -4.27
CA SER A 12 -53.37 -3.41 -5.36
C SER A 12 -52.61 -3.45 -6.70
N SER A 13 -52.16 -4.66 -7.03
CA SER A 13 -52.27 -5.28 -8.35
C SER A 13 -51.97 -4.44 -9.61
N TYR A 14 -50.71 -4.47 -10.05
CA TYR A 14 -50.43 -4.75 -11.47
C TYR A 14 -49.66 -6.06 -11.55
N ARG A 15 -50.35 -7.09 -12.06
CA ARG A 15 -49.75 -8.39 -12.38
C ARG A 15 -48.66 -8.16 -13.41
N LEU A 16 -47.45 -8.63 -13.09
CA LEU A 16 -46.45 -8.99 -14.08
C LEU A 16 -47.12 -9.86 -15.14
N PRO A 17 -46.98 -9.58 -16.45
CA PRO A 17 -47.06 -10.65 -17.41
C PRO A 17 -45.87 -11.57 -17.10
N THR A 18 -46.18 -12.76 -16.60
CA THR A 18 -45.36 -13.93 -16.81
C THR A 18 -44.98 -13.95 -18.30
N LYS A 19 -43.73 -13.58 -18.61
CA LYS A 19 -43.15 -13.92 -19.91
C LYS A 19 -43.09 -15.43 -19.94
N VAL A 20 -44.07 -16.00 -20.63
CA VAL A 20 -43.96 -17.31 -21.25
C VAL A 20 -42.61 -17.33 -21.97
N VAL A 21 -41.77 -18.29 -21.60
CA VAL A 21 -40.61 -18.68 -22.40
C VAL A 21 -41.15 -19.09 -23.76
N VAL A 22 -41.02 -18.21 -24.73
CA VAL A 22 -41.09 -18.57 -26.14
C VAL A 22 -39.66 -18.97 -26.52
N PRO A 23 -39.38 -20.24 -26.88
CA PRO A 23 -38.08 -20.61 -27.40
C PRO A 23 -37.96 -20.00 -28.81
N GLY A 24 -37.22 -18.91 -28.92
CA GLY A 24 -36.93 -18.25 -30.19
C GLY A 24 -37.15 -16.75 -30.13
N ALA A 25 -36.06 -16.01 -30.38
CA ALA A 25 -35.96 -14.55 -30.52
C ALA A 25 -35.85 -13.72 -29.21
N GLU A 26 -34.65 -13.67 -28.63
CA GLU A 26 -34.20 -12.52 -27.83
C GLU A 26 -32.82 -12.04 -28.33
N THR A 27 -32.82 -11.25 -29.41
CA THR A 27 -31.67 -10.40 -29.76
C THR A 27 -32.15 -8.95 -29.72
N GLY A 28 -32.14 -8.35 -28.53
CA GLY A 28 -32.04 -6.90 -28.45
C GLY A 28 -30.71 -6.44 -29.09
N PRO A 29 -30.59 -5.18 -29.54
CA PRO A 29 -29.31 -4.68 -30.03
C PRO A 29 -28.23 -4.85 -28.94
N PRO A 30 -26.98 -5.21 -29.31
CA PRO A 30 -25.92 -5.40 -28.34
C PRO A 30 -25.73 -4.10 -27.54
N SER A 31 -25.71 -4.23 -26.21
CA SER A 31 -25.44 -3.12 -25.28
C SER A 31 -23.99 -3.18 -24.82
N PHE A 32 -23.37 -2.02 -24.60
CA PHE A 32 -22.02 -1.95 -24.05
C PHE A 32 -22.01 -2.59 -22.67
N ASN A 33 -21.03 -3.46 -22.44
CA ASN A 33 -20.84 -4.23 -21.21
C ASN A 33 -19.34 -4.48 -20.97
N PHE A 34 -19.04 -5.17 -19.87
CA PHE A 34 -17.68 -5.50 -19.45
C PHE A 34 -16.84 -6.20 -20.54
N LEU A 35 -17.39 -7.22 -21.21
CA LEU A 35 -16.67 -7.95 -22.27
C LEU A 35 -16.40 -7.07 -23.49
N SER A 36 -17.37 -6.21 -23.85
CA SER A 36 -17.18 -5.31 -24.99
C SER A 36 -16.15 -4.22 -24.73
N PHE A 37 -16.01 -3.80 -23.48
CA PHE A 37 -14.94 -2.91 -23.06
C PHE A 37 -13.58 -3.60 -23.18
N LEU A 38 -13.44 -4.83 -22.69
CA LEU A 38 -12.20 -5.61 -22.83
C LEU A 38 -11.84 -5.89 -24.31
N ALA A 39 -12.83 -6.19 -25.16
CA ALA A 39 -12.62 -6.32 -26.59
C ALA A 39 -12.11 -4.99 -27.20
N THR A 40 -12.62 -3.85 -26.74
CA THR A 40 -12.13 -2.51 -27.15
C THR A 40 -10.66 -2.31 -26.75
N VAL A 41 -10.29 -2.69 -25.52
CA VAL A 41 -8.91 -2.61 -25.00
C VAL A 41 -7.96 -3.46 -25.87
N GLN A 42 -8.36 -4.69 -26.22
CA GLN A 42 -7.59 -5.59 -27.09
C GLN A 42 -7.47 -5.05 -28.51
N ARG A 43 -8.58 -4.55 -29.09
CA ARG A 43 -8.60 -3.99 -30.44
C ARG A 43 -7.60 -2.85 -30.62
N PHE A 44 -7.41 -2.02 -29.59
CA PHE A 44 -6.48 -0.90 -29.61
C PHE A 44 -5.12 -1.19 -28.96
N ARG A 45 -4.85 -2.46 -28.61
CA ARG A 45 -3.61 -2.91 -27.97
C ARG A 45 -3.22 -2.01 -26.80
N LEU A 46 -4.18 -1.74 -25.92
CA LEU A 46 -3.92 -1.04 -24.67
C LEU A 46 -3.42 -2.03 -23.61
N GLN A 47 -2.38 -1.64 -22.88
CA GLN A 47 -1.80 -2.46 -21.84
C GLN A 47 -2.74 -2.55 -20.64
N ILE A 48 -2.90 -3.76 -20.09
CA ILE A 48 -3.55 -3.98 -18.81
C ILE A 48 -2.44 -3.97 -17.76
N LEU A 49 -2.39 -2.91 -16.96
CA LEU A 49 -1.32 -2.68 -16.00
C LEU A 49 -1.56 -3.51 -14.72
N PRO A 50 -0.55 -4.21 -14.19
CA PRO A 50 -0.65 -5.02 -12.96
C PRO A 50 -0.60 -4.15 -11.70
N ILE A 51 -1.35 -3.05 -11.70
CA ILE A 51 -1.41 -2.07 -10.61
C ILE A 51 -2.84 -1.94 -10.15
N LEU A 52 -3.04 -1.68 -8.85
CA LEU A 52 -4.35 -1.41 -8.28
C LEU A 52 -4.55 0.07 -8.00
N TRP A 53 -5.80 0.50 -8.12
CA TRP A 53 -6.25 1.76 -7.56
C TRP A 53 -6.31 1.68 -6.02
N ASP A 54 -5.74 2.66 -5.32
CA ASP A 54 -5.87 2.81 -3.87
C ASP A 54 -6.70 4.04 -3.50
N ALA A 55 -7.68 3.86 -2.62
CA ALA A 55 -8.63 4.90 -2.22
C ALA A 55 -8.03 5.97 -1.29
N GLY A 56 -6.83 5.74 -0.72
CA GLY A 56 -6.09 6.72 0.07
C GLY A 56 -5.44 7.84 -0.75
N ARG A 57 -5.52 7.77 -2.09
CA ARG A 57 -4.95 8.74 -3.03
C ARG A 57 -5.78 10.04 -3.06
N GLN A 58 -5.11 11.19 -3.09
CA GLN A 58 -5.78 12.50 -3.06
C GLN A 58 -6.59 12.74 -4.34
N ASP A 59 -7.83 13.21 -4.17
CA ASP A 59 -8.68 13.69 -5.26
C ASP A 59 -8.15 15.03 -5.77
N VAL A 60 -8.03 15.16 -7.10
CA VAL A 60 -7.45 16.36 -7.74
C VAL A 60 -8.43 17.05 -8.69
N GLY A 61 -9.44 16.33 -9.19
CA GLY A 61 -10.51 16.94 -9.98
C GLY A 61 -11.75 16.05 -10.13
N ALA A 62 -12.87 16.68 -10.48
CA ALA A 62 -14.12 15.99 -10.80
C ALA A 62 -14.74 16.59 -12.08
N GLY A 63 -15.09 15.72 -13.03
CA GLY A 63 -15.81 16.06 -14.25
C GLY A 63 -17.21 15.44 -14.27
N ALA A 64 -18.03 15.79 -15.26
CA ALA A 64 -19.41 15.29 -15.40
C ALA A 64 -19.50 13.77 -15.74
N THR A 65 -18.39 13.14 -16.10
CA THR A 65 -18.30 11.72 -16.50
C THR A 65 -17.39 10.87 -15.60
N SER A 66 -16.55 11.48 -14.75
CA SER A 66 -15.49 10.79 -14.02
C SER A 66 -14.92 11.61 -12.85
N ARG A 67 -14.22 10.94 -11.92
CA ARG A 67 -13.36 11.57 -10.90
C ARG A 67 -11.89 11.29 -11.24
N VAL A 68 -11.03 12.28 -11.00
CA VAL A 68 -9.59 12.21 -11.26
C VAL A 68 -8.83 12.36 -9.95
N SER A 69 -7.90 11.44 -9.72
CA SER A 69 -7.16 11.32 -8.46
C SER A 69 -5.69 10.98 -8.76
N GLU A 70 -4.78 11.37 -7.88
CA GLU A 70 -3.33 11.32 -8.14
C GLU A 70 -2.59 10.18 -7.42
N GLY A 71 -1.59 9.57 -8.10
CA GLY A 71 -0.60 8.69 -7.46
C GLY A 71 0.61 9.46 -6.91
N THR A 72 1.24 8.94 -5.86
CA THR A 72 2.34 9.57 -5.09
C THR A 72 3.75 9.17 -5.54
N ILE A 73 3.90 8.43 -6.64
CA ILE A 73 5.18 7.80 -6.99
C ILE A 73 6.01 8.72 -7.89
N ASN A 74 7.10 9.25 -7.31
CA ASN A 74 8.18 10.07 -7.88
C ASN A 74 7.76 11.41 -8.55
N VAL A 75 8.53 12.46 -8.26
CA VAL A 75 8.41 13.80 -8.88
C VAL A 75 8.63 13.76 -10.40
N ASP A 76 9.28 12.73 -10.94
CA ASP A 76 9.53 12.62 -12.38
C ASP A 76 8.63 11.61 -13.12
N THR A 77 7.87 10.75 -12.42
CA THR A 77 7.13 9.63 -13.06
C THR A 77 5.66 9.50 -12.66
N SER A 78 5.05 10.52 -12.05
CA SER A 78 3.70 10.39 -11.51
C SER A 78 2.65 10.06 -12.59
N PHE A 79 1.68 9.17 -12.28
CA PHE A 79 0.52 8.87 -13.12
C PHE A 79 -0.75 9.55 -12.61
N ALA A 80 -1.65 9.90 -13.53
CA ALA A 80 -2.99 10.39 -13.26
C ALA A 80 -4.02 9.28 -13.56
N TYR A 81 -5.00 9.10 -12.66
CA TYR A 81 -5.97 8.03 -12.75
C TYR A 81 -7.37 8.61 -12.97
N LYS A 82 -8.05 8.15 -14.04
CA LYS A 82 -9.42 8.53 -14.36
C LYS A 82 -10.38 7.40 -14.00
N ARG A 83 -11.26 7.64 -13.03
CA ARG A 83 -12.21 6.67 -12.48
C ARG A 83 -13.60 6.85 -13.04
N VAL A 84 -14.37 5.76 -13.04
CA VAL A 84 -15.78 5.75 -13.43
C VAL A 84 -16.64 6.63 -12.51
N ASN A 85 -17.51 7.47 -13.09
CA ASN A 85 -18.63 8.05 -12.33
C ASN A 85 -19.79 7.04 -12.25
N ARG A 86 -20.10 6.58 -11.03
CA ARG A 86 -21.10 5.53 -10.75
C ARG A 86 -22.56 6.02 -10.70
N GLU A 87 -22.82 7.27 -11.04
CA GLU A 87 -24.20 7.82 -11.14
C GLU A 87 -24.92 7.41 -12.43
N LYS A 88 -24.22 6.81 -13.39
CA LYS A 88 -24.74 6.36 -14.70
C LYS A 88 -24.94 4.85 -14.74
N THR A 89 -25.67 4.35 -15.75
CA THR A 89 -25.82 2.90 -15.95
C THR A 89 -24.51 2.27 -16.46
N GLU A 90 -24.30 0.99 -16.19
CA GLU A 90 -23.12 0.23 -16.63
C GLU A 90 -22.86 0.35 -18.14
N ALA A 91 -23.92 0.25 -18.96
CA ALA A 91 -23.80 0.40 -20.41
C ALA A 91 -23.36 1.80 -20.84
N GLN A 92 -23.83 2.85 -20.17
CA GLN A 92 -23.41 4.23 -20.45
C GLN A 92 -21.94 4.46 -20.07
N ILE A 93 -21.50 3.82 -18.98
CA ILE A 93 -20.11 3.90 -18.50
C ILE A 93 -19.16 3.25 -19.50
N PHE A 94 -19.40 1.99 -19.88
CA PHE A 94 -18.54 1.29 -20.83
C PHE A 94 -18.57 1.92 -22.22
N GLN A 95 -19.72 2.43 -22.65
CA GLN A 95 -19.80 3.21 -23.89
C GLN A 95 -18.89 4.45 -23.84
N ALA A 96 -18.94 5.23 -22.76
CA ALA A 96 -18.12 6.43 -22.62
C ALA A 96 -16.63 6.10 -22.65
N PHE A 97 -16.20 5.06 -21.92
CA PHE A 97 -14.79 4.65 -21.87
C PHE A 97 -14.32 4.06 -23.19
N SER A 98 -15.11 3.20 -23.85
CA SER A 98 -14.79 2.65 -25.17
C SER A 98 -14.64 3.75 -26.23
N ASN A 99 -15.50 4.77 -26.19
CA ASN A 99 -15.40 5.93 -27.10
C ASN A 99 -14.12 6.73 -26.84
N GLU A 100 -13.82 7.02 -25.58
CA GLU A 100 -12.62 7.76 -25.18
C GLU A 100 -11.33 7.02 -25.59
N ILE A 101 -11.26 5.71 -25.33
CA ILE A 101 -10.16 4.84 -25.79
C ILE A 101 -10.02 4.88 -27.31
N SER A 102 -11.14 4.84 -28.05
CA SER A 102 -11.13 4.85 -29.51
C SER A 102 -10.51 6.13 -30.08
N VAL A 103 -10.77 7.27 -29.45
CA VAL A 103 -10.21 8.56 -29.86
C VAL A 103 -8.72 8.64 -29.49
N LEU A 104 -8.38 8.33 -28.24
CA LEU A 104 -7.01 8.39 -27.72
C LEU A 104 -6.05 7.41 -28.41
N SER A 105 -6.58 6.30 -28.92
CA SER A 105 -5.79 5.27 -29.62
C SER A 105 -5.66 5.52 -31.13
N HIS A 106 -6.24 6.60 -31.66
CA HIS A 106 -6.08 6.95 -33.07
C HIS A 106 -4.59 7.22 -33.38
N PRO A 107 -3.97 6.68 -34.44
CA PRO A 107 -2.52 6.75 -34.70
C PRO A 107 -1.95 8.19 -34.69
N MET A 108 -2.72 9.14 -35.22
CA MET A 108 -2.32 10.56 -35.24
C MET A 108 -2.53 11.27 -33.90
N ILE A 109 -3.31 10.72 -32.98
CA ILE A 109 -3.57 11.27 -31.64
C ILE A 109 -2.66 10.63 -30.60
N ARG A 110 -2.53 9.29 -30.61
CA ARG A 110 -1.80 8.51 -29.60
C ARG A 110 -0.35 8.97 -29.40
N ARG A 111 0.26 9.54 -30.45
CA ARG A 111 1.65 10.05 -30.45
C ARG A 111 1.74 11.57 -30.61
N HIS A 112 0.62 12.29 -30.48
CA HIS A 112 0.61 13.74 -30.67
C HIS A 112 1.23 14.46 -29.45
N ARG A 113 2.22 15.32 -29.69
CA ARG A 113 2.97 16.05 -28.64
C ARG A 113 2.07 16.81 -27.67
N ASN A 114 0.98 17.42 -28.17
CA ASN A 114 0.03 18.21 -27.38
C ASN A 114 -1.22 17.43 -26.92
N VAL A 115 -1.14 16.11 -26.78
CA VAL A 115 -2.22 15.28 -26.23
C VAL A 115 -1.63 14.43 -25.10
N ALA A 116 -2.35 14.34 -23.97
CA ALA A 116 -1.91 13.51 -22.87
C ALA A 116 -1.95 12.03 -23.24
N GLN A 117 -0.84 11.33 -23.00
CA GLN A 117 -0.70 9.94 -23.39
C GLN A 117 -1.45 9.01 -22.43
N LEU A 118 -2.37 8.20 -22.98
CA LEU A 118 -2.98 7.06 -22.31
C LEU A 118 -1.96 5.92 -22.23
N GLN A 119 -1.56 5.56 -21.02
CA GLN A 119 -0.52 4.56 -20.74
C GLN A 119 -1.11 3.15 -20.74
N GLY A 120 -2.34 3.00 -20.25
CA GLY A 120 -3.02 1.71 -20.15
C GLY A 120 -4.26 1.79 -19.28
N ILE A 121 -4.74 0.63 -18.86
CA ILE A 121 -5.84 0.50 -17.92
C ILE A 121 -5.41 -0.28 -16.68
N CYS A 122 -5.99 0.04 -15.54
CA CYS A 122 -5.86 -0.73 -14.31
C CYS A 122 -7.24 -0.92 -13.66
N TRP A 123 -7.28 -1.53 -12.47
CA TRP A 123 -8.53 -1.94 -11.84
C TRP A 123 -8.75 -1.31 -10.46
N GLU A 124 -9.99 -0.88 -10.24
CA GLU A 124 -10.54 -0.58 -8.91
C GLU A 124 -11.49 -1.71 -8.53
N ILE A 125 -11.24 -2.39 -7.41
CA ILE A 125 -12.24 -3.29 -6.86
C ILE A 125 -13.18 -2.51 -5.95
N SER A 126 -14.45 -2.52 -6.30
CA SER A 126 -15.48 -1.76 -5.58
C SER A 126 -15.86 -2.46 -4.28
N PRO A 127 -15.73 -1.80 -3.11
CA PRO A 127 -16.17 -2.39 -1.84
C PRO A 127 -17.69 -2.62 -1.75
N ALA A 128 -18.48 -1.93 -2.58
CA ALA A 128 -19.95 -1.95 -2.49
C ALA A 128 -20.58 -3.19 -3.16
N ASP A 129 -20.02 -3.64 -4.28
CA ASP A 129 -20.55 -4.73 -5.10
C ASP A 129 -19.49 -5.80 -5.42
N ASN A 130 -18.27 -5.64 -4.90
CA ASN A 130 -17.11 -6.53 -5.10
C ASN A 130 -16.73 -6.73 -6.57
N ASN A 131 -17.18 -5.85 -7.46
CA ASN A 131 -16.89 -5.92 -8.89
C ASN A 131 -15.62 -5.13 -9.25
N PRO A 132 -14.85 -5.61 -10.24
CA PRO A 132 -13.77 -4.85 -10.84
C PRO A 132 -14.33 -3.76 -11.77
N TRP A 133 -13.85 -2.53 -11.60
CA TRP A 133 -14.16 -1.37 -12.45
C TRP A 133 -12.87 -0.86 -13.11
N PRO A 134 -12.89 -0.52 -14.42
CA PRO A 134 -11.71 -0.04 -15.11
C PRO A 134 -11.34 1.38 -14.65
N VAL A 135 -10.04 1.65 -14.63
CA VAL A 135 -9.44 2.96 -14.37
C VAL A 135 -8.46 3.24 -15.49
N LEU A 136 -8.59 4.39 -16.16
CA LEU A 136 -7.64 4.79 -17.22
C LEU A 136 -6.42 5.46 -16.58
N VAL A 137 -5.23 5.13 -17.08
CA VAL A 137 -3.95 5.62 -16.54
C VAL A 137 -3.28 6.54 -17.54
N PHE A 138 -3.02 7.78 -17.14
CA PHE A 138 -2.42 8.83 -17.96
C PHE A 138 -1.10 9.33 -17.36
N GLU A 139 -0.26 9.95 -18.19
CA GLU A 139 0.86 10.76 -17.70
C GLU A 139 0.38 11.94 -16.82
N LYS A 140 1.13 12.30 -15.77
CA LYS A 140 0.82 13.43 -14.88
C LYS A 140 1.86 14.54 -14.97
N THR A 141 1.44 15.75 -14.62
CA THR A 141 2.29 16.91 -14.37
C THR A 141 2.05 17.51 -12.98
N HIS A 142 3.08 18.10 -12.38
CA HIS A 142 2.98 18.85 -11.11
C HIS A 142 2.54 20.30 -11.28
N LEU A 143 2.45 20.79 -12.52
CA LEU A 143 2.03 22.17 -12.80
C LEU A 143 0.50 22.33 -12.83
N GLY A 144 -0.23 21.21 -12.79
CA GLY A 144 -1.69 21.15 -12.83
C GLY A 144 -2.28 21.44 -14.22
N ASP A 145 -3.60 21.66 -14.22
CA ASP A 145 -4.31 22.18 -15.38
C ASP A 145 -3.90 23.62 -15.71
N LEU A 146 -4.28 24.10 -16.89
CA LEU A 146 -3.89 25.41 -17.39
C LEU A 146 -4.42 26.54 -16.50
N ARG A 147 -5.64 26.44 -15.94
CA ARG A 147 -6.16 27.44 -14.97
C ARG A 147 -5.27 27.52 -13.74
N THR A 148 -4.90 26.37 -13.19
CA THR A 148 -4.01 26.28 -12.02
C THR A 148 -2.63 26.82 -12.35
N PHE A 149 -2.02 26.40 -13.47
CA PHE A 149 -0.70 26.84 -13.91
C PHE A 149 -0.60 28.36 -14.10
N MET A 150 -1.59 29.00 -14.73
CA MET A 150 -1.57 30.45 -14.97
C MET A 150 -1.51 31.28 -13.67
N ARG A 151 -1.94 30.70 -12.54
CA ARG A 151 -1.91 31.33 -11.21
C ARG A 151 -0.62 31.05 -10.44
N LEU A 152 0.18 30.07 -10.86
CA LEU A 152 1.50 29.80 -10.28
C LEU A 152 2.49 30.91 -10.68
N SER A 153 3.58 31.06 -9.92
CA SER A 153 4.66 32.01 -10.25
C SER A 153 5.16 31.82 -11.69
N ALA A 154 5.39 30.56 -12.08
CA ALA A 154 5.85 30.19 -13.42
C ALA A 154 4.91 30.66 -14.54
N GLY A 155 3.61 30.36 -14.46
CA GLY A 155 2.64 30.79 -15.47
C GLY A 155 2.36 32.29 -15.45
N SER A 156 2.36 32.89 -14.25
CA SER A 156 2.09 34.33 -14.09
C SER A 156 3.19 35.21 -14.69
N GLN A 157 4.45 34.75 -14.65
CA GLN A 157 5.62 35.43 -15.21
C GLN A 157 5.87 35.08 -16.68
N LEU A 158 5.15 34.10 -17.23
CA LEU A 158 5.29 33.68 -18.61
C LEU A 158 4.94 34.83 -19.57
N GLY A 159 5.92 35.23 -20.38
CA GLY A 159 5.75 36.29 -21.38
C GLY A 159 4.81 35.91 -22.52
N VAL A 160 4.44 36.89 -23.34
CA VAL A 160 3.48 36.71 -24.45
C VAL A 160 3.88 35.59 -25.43
N LYS A 161 5.18 35.44 -25.70
CA LYS A 161 5.70 34.38 -26.59
C LYS A 161 5.48 32.98 -26.01
N GLY A 162 5.73 32.79 -24.72
CA GLY A 162 5.49 31.52 -24.04
C GLY A 162 4.00 31.19 -23.99
N ARG A 163 3.16 32.17 -23.63
CA ARG A 163 1.69 32.04 -23.64
C ARG A 163 1.16 31.69 -25.02
N LEU A 164 1.67 32.33 -26.07
CA LEU A 164 1.33 32.03 -27.44
C LEU A 164 1.80 30.64 -27.86
N GLY A 165 2.97 30.19 -27.41
CA GLY A 165 3.45 28.82 -27.60
C GLY A 165 2.47 27.77 -27.07
N LEU A 166 1.90 27.99 -25.87
CA LEU A 166 0.85 27.13 -25.31
C LEU A 166 -0.38 27.10 -26.24
N CYS A 167 -0.86 28.26 -26.70
CA CYS A 167 -2.00 28.35 -27.61
C CYS A 167 -1.74 27.64 -28.94
N LEU A 168 -0.57 27.83 -29.54
CA LEU A 168 -0.19 27.23 -30.81
C LEU A 168 -0.09 25.70 -30.71
N GLY A 169 0.42 25.17 -29.60
CA GLY A 169 0.42 23.72 -29.34
C GLY A 169 -0.98 23.11 -29.32
N ILE A 170 -1.93 23.74 -28.63
CA ILE A 170 -3.33 23.31 -28.62
C ILE A 170 -3.99 23.46 -30.00
N GLY A 171 -3.71 24.56 -30.69
CA GLY A 171 -4.20 24.79 -32.05
C GLY A 171 -3.72 23.72 -33.04
N ASN A 172 -2.46 23.28 -32.92
CA ASN A 172 -1.90 22.21 -33.73
C ASN A 172 -2.64 20.88 -33.50
N ALA A 173 -2.90 20.51 -32.23
CA ALA A 173 -3.70 19.32 -31.92
C ALA A 173 -5.11 19.39 -32.50
N LEU A 174 -5.81 20.52 -32.33
CA LEU A 174 -7.16 20.71 -32.84
C LEU A 174 -7.24 20.61 -34.37
N ARG A 175 -6.25 21.16 -35.09
CA ARG A 175 -6.16 21.01 -36.54
C ARG A 175 -6.08 19.54 -36.92
N ASP A 176 -5.18 18.80 -36.27
CA ASP A 176 -4.97 17.39 -36.58
C ASP A 176 -6.19 16.55 -36.23
N PHE A 177 -6.93 16.90 -35.16
CA PHE A 177 -8.21 16.29 -34.84
C PHE A 177 -9.23 16.55 -35.95
N HIS A 178 -9.44 17.82 -36.33
CA HIS A 178 -10.43 18.19 -37.33
C HIS A 178 -10.12 17.58 -38.71
N ASN A 179 -8.85 17.48 -39.09
CA ASN A 179 -8.41 16.85 -40.34
C ASN A 179 -8.70 15.34 -40.38
N HIS A 180 -8.79 14.69 -39.21
CA HIS A 180 -9.12 13.27 -39.08
C HIS A 180 -10.57 13.04 -38.62
N GLY A 181 -11.43 14.05 -38.74
CA GLY A 181 -12.86 13.91 -38.42
C GLY A 181 -13.15 13.85 -36.93
N ILE A 182 -12.24 14.28 -36.06
CA ILE A 182 -12.38 14.23 -34.60
C ILE A 182 -12.75 15.62 -34.09
N ILE A 183 -13.82 15.69 -33.29
CA ILE A 183 -14.25 16.89 -32.57
C ILE A 183 -13.92 16.68 -31.10
N HIS A 184 -13.25 17.65 -30.47
CA HIS A 184 -12.95 17.58 -29.05
C HIS A 184 -14.20 17.86 -28.21
N GLY A 185 -14.93 18.93 -28.54
CA GLY A 185 -16.26 19.25 -28.01
C GLY A 185 -16.30 19.97 -26.67
N ASP A 186 -15.24 19.88 -25.86
CA ASP A 186 -15.17 20.53 -24.53
C ASP A 186 -13.83 21.25 -24.27
N ILE A 187 -13.48 22.21 -25.15
CA ILE A 187 -12.23 22.97 -25.01
C ILE A 187 -12.36 24.05 -23.92
N LYS A 188 -11.57 23.91 -22.85
CA LYS A 188 -11.52 24.82 -21.70
C LYS A 188 -10.19 24.66 -20.92
N PRO A 189 -9.78 25.63 -20.09
CA PRO A 189 -8.52 25.56 -19.35
C PRO A 189 -8.37 24.32 -18.46
N GLU A 190 -9.47 23.83 -17.89
CA GLU A 190 -9.46 22.67 -17.01
C GLU A 190 -9.16 21.36 -17.76
N ASN A 191 -9.38 21.33 -19.08
CA ASN A 191 -9.11 20.17 -19.94
C ASN A 191 -7.74 20.27 -20.64
N ILE A 192 -6.85 21.12 -20.13
CA ILE A 192 -5.48 21.28 -20.65
C ILE A 192 -4.53 21.22 -19.49
N VAL A 193 -3.49 20.40 -19.57
CA VAL A 193 -2.44 20.27 -18.55
C VAL A 193 -1.11 20.75 -19.09
N ILE A 194 -0.24 21.21 -18.19
CA ILE A 194 1.02 21.87 -18.57
C ILE A 194 2.21 21.04 -18.15
N PHE A 195 3.09 20.69 -19.09
CA PHE A 195 4.33 19.98 -18.82
C PHE A 195 5.53 20.93 -18.93
N ARG A 196 6.52 20.76 -18.05
CA ARG A 196 7.81 21.45 -18.16
C ARG A 196 8.72 20.63 -19.08
N VAL A 197 9.31 21.29 -20.08
CA VAL A 197 10.19 20.64 -21.07
C VAL A 197 11.61 21.21 -21.06
N GLY A 198 11.78 22.43 -20.54
CA GLY A 198 13.09 23.05 -20.29
C GLY A 198 13.07 23.91 -19.02
N GLN A 199 14.14 24.68 -18.77
CA GLN A 199 14.23 25.54 -17.58
C GLN A 199 13.09 26.58 -17.50
N ASP A 200 12.62 27.09 -18.65
CA ASP A 200 11.49 28.03 -18.75
C ASP A 200 10.57 27.74 -19.96
N GLU A 201 10.61 26.50 -20.47
CA GLU A 201 9.80 26.07 -21.61
C GLU A 201 8.71 25.10 -21.14
N TYR A 202 7.49 25.38 -21.59
CA TYR A 202 6.28 24.68 -21.17
C TYR A 202 5.48 24.22 -22.39
N GLU A 203 4.89 23.04 -22.28
CA GLU A 203 4.00 22.46 -23.28
C GLU A 203 2.61 22.25 -22.73
N ALA A 204 1.60 22.63 -23.51
CA ALA A 204 0.21 22.36 -23.21
C ALA A 204 -0.23 21.06 -23.89
N LYS A 205 -0.90 20.20 -23.13
CA LYS A 205 -1.49 18.95 -23.63
C LYS A 205 -2.98 18.90 -23.32
N LEU A 206 -3.80 18.53 -24.31
CA LEU A 206 -5.23 18.27 -24.11
C LEU A 206 -5.44 17.00 -23.28
N ILE A 207 -6.37 17.07 -22.34
CA ILE A 207 -6.86 15.97 -21.51
C ILE A 207 -8.39 15.90 -21.59
N ASP A 208 -8.96 14.77 -21.17
CA ASP A 208 -10.40 14.50 -21.10
C ASP A 208 -11.12 14.44 -22.47
N PHE A 209 -11.09 13.25 -23.07
CA PHE A 209 -11.75 12.95 -24.34
C PHE A 209 -13.12 12.31 -24.15
N GLY A 210 -13.70 12.39 -22.94
CA GLY A 210 -14.98 11.74 -22.61
C GLY A 210 -16.19 12.27 -23.39
N TYR A 211 -16.06 13.44 -24.03
CA TYR A 211 -17.06 14.03 -24.93
C TYR A 211 -16.60 14.10 -26.39
N SER A 212 -15.40 13.63 -26.69
CA SER A 212 -14.85 13.69 -28.04
C SER A 212 -15.56 12.71 -28.97
N THR A 213 -15.70 13.11 -30.24
CA THR A 213 -16.44 12.35 -31.25
C THR A 213 -15.62 12.22 -32.53
N LEU A 214 -15.38 10.99 -32.97
CA LEU A 214 -14.88 10.63 -34.30
C LEU A 214 -16.00 10.47 -35.35
N TYR A 215 -15.98 11.25 -36.42
CA TYR A 215 -16.97 11.23 -37.48
C TYR A 215 -16.56 10.32 -38.64
N SER A 216 -17.34 9.25 -38.86
CA SER A 216 -17.18 8.36 -40.01
C SER A 216 -18.09 8.73 -41.20
N THR A 217 -19.17 9.49 -40.97
CA THR A 217 -20.11 9.94 -42.01
C THR A 217 -20.69 11.33 -41.72
N GLN A 218 -20.98 12.11 -42.77
CA GLN A 218 -21.56 13.47 -42.67
C GLN A 218 -23.00 13.53 -42.12
N LYS A 219 -23.66 12.36 -41.92
CA LYS A 219 -25.04 12.27 -41.42
C LYS A 219 -25.15 12.15 -39.89
N LEU A 220 -24.04 11.87 -39.20
CA LEU A 220 -24.05 11.72 -37.74
C LEU A 220 -24.28 13.08 -37.07
N ARG A 221 -25.15 13.13 -36.06
CA ARG A 221 -25.37 14.29 -35.20
C ARG A 221 -24.97 13.97 -33.77
N VAL A 222 -24.35 14.92 -33.08
CA VAL A 222 -23.86 14.72 -31.71
C VAL A 222 -24.33 15.78 -30.74
N GLN A 223 -24.26 15.48 -29.46
CA GLN A 223 -24.53 16.41 -28.37
C GLN A 223 -23.22 16.88 -27.76
N LEU A 224 -23.03 18.20 -27.69
CA LEU A 224 -21.89 18.83 -27.04
C LEU A 224 -22.23 19.18 -25.57
N PRO A 225 -21.26 19.10 -24.64
CA PRO A 225 -21.47 19.44 -23.23
C PRO A 225 -21.56 20.94 -23.00
N ILE A 226 -22.29 21.35 -21.96
CA ILE A 226 -22.34 22.75 -21.52
C ILE A 226 -21.20 23.03 -20.55
N SER A 227 -20.26 23.85 -20.98
CA SER A 227 -19.12 24.38 -20.25
C SER A 227 -19.08 25.90 -20.43
N LYS A 228 -19.88 26.62 -19.64
CA LYS A 228 -19.84 28.10 -19.62
C LYS A 228 -18.54 28.57 -18.95
N PRO A 229 -17.88 29.65 -19.42
CA PRO A 229 -18.25 30.51 -20.56
C PRO A 229 -17.80 30.02 -21.95
N TRP A 230 -17.11 28.89 -22.03
CA TRP A 230 -16.32 28.47 -23.20
C TRP A 230 -17.16 28.12 -24.44
N ASN A 231 -18.40 27.64 -24.28
CA ASN A 231 -19.23 27.23 -25.41
C ASN A 231 -19.53 28.38 -26.41
N ALA A 232 -19.69 28.03 -27.69
CA ALA A 232 -20.15 28.94 -28.73
C ALA A 232 -21.58 29.47 -28.50
N PRO A 233 -21.95 30.67 -29.00
CA PRO A 233 -23.26 31.28 -28.78
C PRO A 233 -24.45 30.43 -29.25
N GLU A 234 -24.26 29.66 -30.31
CA GLU A 234 -25.28 28.79 -30.88
C GLU A 234 -25.55 27.51 -30.06
N HIS A 235 -24.82 27.29 -28.96
CA HIS A 235 -25.04 26.20 -28.01
C HIS A 235 -26.34 26.33 -27.20
N ASP A 236 -26.94 27.53 -27.15
CA ASP A 236 -28.21 27.78 -26.46
C ASP A 236 -29.45 27.28 -27.24
N ARG A 237 -29.28 26.62 -28.39
CA ARG A 237 -30.38 26.05 -29.20
C ARG A 237 -31.04 24.84 -28.51
N ALA A 238 -32.37 24.75 -28.61
CA ALA A 238 -33.19 23.76 -27.90
C ALA A 238 -32.88 22.27 -28.22
N ALA A 239 -32.43 21.96 -29.44
CA ALA A 239 -32.20 20.57 -29.88
C ALA A 239 -30.79 20.03 -29.56
N ARG A 240 -29.80 20.89 -29.30
CA ARG A 240 -28.39 20.56 -28.95
C ARG A 240 -27.70 19.50 -29.82
N GLU A 241 -28.21 19.23 -31.02
CA GLU A 241 -27.63 18.34 -32.00
C GLU A 241 -26.76 19.10 -33.00
N TRP A 242 -25.54 18.62 -33.23
CA TRP A 242 -24.55 19.28 -34.06
C TRP A 242 -24.12 18.41 -35.24
N THR A 243 -24.02 19.02 -36.42
CA THR A 243 -23.30 18.45 -37.56
C THR A 243 -21.79 18.52 -37.31
N PHE A 244 -21.00 17.71 -38.01
CA PHE A 244 -19.54 17.77 -37.94
C PHE A 244 -19.00 19.19 -38.11
N GLU A 245 -19.38 19.85 -39.22
CA GLU A 245 -18.95 21.22 -39.51
C GLU A 245 -19.43 22.23 -38.46
N GLY A 246 -20.64 22.06 -37.93
CA GLY A 246 -21.13 22.91 -36.84
C GLY A 246 -20.30 22.76 -35.57
N ALA A 247 -20.00 21.52 -35.18
CA ALA A 247 -19.23 21.21 -33.98
C ALA A 247 -17.75 21.61 -34.14
N LYS A 248 -17.16 21.41 -35.33
CA LYS A 248 -15.83 21.91 -35.69
C LYS A 248 -15.71 23.41 -35.45
N LEU A 249 -16.69 24.17 -35.94
CA LEU A 249 -16.69 25.62 -35.77
C LEU A 249 -16.95 26.03 -34.31
N ALA A 250 -17.65 25.22 -33.53
CA ALA A 250 -17.82 25.44 -32.09
C ALA A 250 -16.50 25.22 -31.32
N ASP A 251 -15.73 24.18 -31.65
CA ASP A 251 -14.36 23.97 -31.12
C ASP A 251 -13.46 25.18 -31.43
N VAL A 252 -13.50 25.68 -32.67
CA VAL A 252 -12.74 26.87 -33.10
C VAL A 252 -13.09 28.10 -32.27
N TYR A 253 -14.38 28.30 -31.94
CA TYR A 253 -14.81 29.40 -31.08
C TYR A 253 -14.28 29.24 -29.65
N SER A 254 -14.44 28.06 -29.06
CA SER A 254 -13.95 27.75 -27.72
C SER A 254 -12.42 27.91 -27.62
N PHE A 255 -11.69 27.50 -28.66
CA PHE A 255 -10.25 27.71 -28.79
C PHE A 255 -9.87 29.19 -28.93
N GLY A 256 -10.63 29.98 -29.70
CA GLY A 256 -10.45 31.43 -29.77
C GLY A 256 -10.62 32.11 -28.40
N LEU A 257 -11.63 31.69 -27.64
CA LEU A 257 -11.85 32.18 -26.26
C LEU A 257 -10.72 31.78 -25.33
N LEU A 258 -10.25 30.54 -25.43
CA LEU A 258 -9.11 30.04 -24.70
C LEU A 258 -7.86 30.88 -25.01
N CYS A 259 -7.57 31.16 -26.28
CA CYS A 259 -6.42 31.97 -26.68
C CYS A 259 -6.50 33.39 -26.10
N LEU A 260 -7.67 34.03 -26.20
CA LEU A 260 -7.90 35.34 -25.60
C LEU A 260 -7.64 35.30 -24.09
N TRP A 261 -8.15 34.28 -23.41
CA TRP A 261 -7.95 34.11 -21.98
C TRP A 261 -6.48 33.84 -21.61
N VAL A 262 -5.79 32.90 -22.26
CA VAL A 262 -4.37 32.59 -21.96
C VAL A 262 -3.48 33.82 -22.14
N LEU A 263 -3.67 34.58 -23.22
CA LEU A 263 -2.85 35.74 -23.53
C LEU A 263 -3.12 36.91 -22.57
N PHE A 264 -4.38 37.11 -22.15
CA PHE A 264 -4.80 38.30 -21.42
C PHE A 264 -5.48 38.01 -20.07
N GLU A 265 -5.23 36.83 -19.48
CA GLU A 265 -5.85 36.37 -18.22
C GLU A 265 -5.81 37.45 -17.14
N ARG A 266 -4.65 38.08 -16.94
CA ARG A 266 -4.45 39.10 -15.91
C ARG A 266 -5.31 40.35 -16.12
N SER A 267 -5.59 40.71 -17.37
CA SER A 267 -6.48 41.83 -17.69
C SER A 267 -7.94 41.43 -17.46
N LEU A 268 -8.31 40.19 -17.80
CA LEU A 268 -9.66 39.65 -17.58
C LEU A 268 -9.97 39.41 -16.10
N SER A 269 -8.99 39.00 -15.29
CA SER A 269 -9.12 38.81 -13.84
C SER A 269 -8.96 40.10 -13.04
N GLY A 270 -8.61 41.22 -13.70
CA GLY A 270 -8.37 42.52 -13.06
C GLY A 270 -7.10 42.59 -12.21
N LEU A 271 -6.17 41.64 -12.39
CA LEU A 271 -4.84 41.60 -11.78
C LEU A 271 -3.82 42.51 -12.48
N ALA A 272 -4.17 43.02 -13.66
CA ALA A 272 -3.41 44.03 -14.41
C ALA A 272 -4.36 45.13 -14.90
N PRO A 273 -3.93 46.40 -14.89
CA PRO A 273 -4.75 47.49 -15.41
C PRO A 273 -4.97 47.35 -16.91
N LEU A 274 -6.14 47.77 -17.38
CA LEU A 274 -6.44 47.77 -18.81
C LEU A 274 -5.52 48.73 -19.59
N PRO A 275 -5.04 48.34 -20.78
CA PRO A 275 -4.24 49.23 -21.61
C PRO A 275 -4.96 50.55 -21.94
N PRO A 276 -4.24 51.68 -22.08
CA PRO A 276 -4.84 52.96 -22.46
C PRO A 276 -5.58 52.94 -23.80
N SER A 277 -5.16 52.07 -24.73
CA SER A 277 -5.82 51.85 -26.02
C SER A 277 -7.24 51.27 -25.89
N VAL A 278 -7.57 50.64 -24.76
CA VAL A 278 -8.93 50.18 -24.47
C VAL A 278 -9.75 51.38 -24.01
N SER A 279 -10.43 52.05 -24.95
CA SER A 279 -11.19 53.28 -24.67
C SER A 279 -12.69 53.06 -24.48
N ASP A 280 -13.19 51.84 -24.68
CA ASP A 280 -14.61 51.53 -24.56
C ASP A 280 -15.11 51.75 -23.11
N PRO A 281 -16.03 52.71 -22.88
CA PRO A 281 -16.52 53.04 -21.54
C PRO A 281 -17.29 51.88 -20.88
N GLN A 282 -17.92 51.03 -21.68
CA GLN A 282 -18.67 49.88 -21.20
C GLN A 282 -17.71 48.77 -20.75
N ILE A 283 -16.65 48.51 -21.51
CA ILE A 283 -15.59 47.56 -21.13
C ILE A 283 -14.88 48.04 -19.85
N ARG A 284 -14.51 49.32 -19.77
CA ARG A 284 -13.91 49.89 -18.55
C ARG A 284 -14.84 49.86 -17.34
N ARG A 285 -16.16 49.92 -17.55
CA ARG A 285 -17.16 49.78 -16.48
C ARG A 285 -17.27 48.34 -15.96
N LEU A 286 -17.18 47.35 -16.85
CA LEU A 286 -17.21 45.92 -16.52
C LEU A 286 -15.89 45.51 -15.81
N LEU A 287 -14.77 46.06 -16.24
CA LEU A 287 -13.43 45.77 -15.73
C LEU A 287 -12.90 46.89 -14.80
N LYS A 288 -13.60 47.18 -13.70
CA LYS A 288 -13.07 48.12 -12.69
C LYS A 288 -11.72 47.65 -12.15
N ASP A 289 -10.73 48.53 -12.14
CA ASP A 289 -9.40 48.23 -11.61
C ASP A 289 -9.48 47.86 -10.11
N GLY A 290 -8.82 46.77 -9.69
CA GLY A 290 -8.62 46.42 -8.28
C GLY A 290 -9.66 45.49 -7.62
N ASP A 291 -10.82 45.25 -8.21
CA ASP A 291 -11.85 44.35 -7.65
C ASP A 291 -11.59 42.87 -7.97
N TRP A 292 -10.56 42.25 -7.38
CA TRP A 292 -10.27 40.83 -7.63
C TRP A 292 -11.20 39.90 -6.83
N TYR A 293 -11.74 38.86 -7.48
CA TYR A 293 -12.42 37.74 -6.82
C TYR A 293 -12.29 36.43 -7.65
N PRO A 294 -12.47 35.25 -7.04
CA PRO A 294 -12.37 33.98 -7.75
C PRO A 294 -13.36 33.88 -8.93
N ASN A 295 -12.88 33.52 -10.12
CA ASN A 295 -13.65 33.37 -11.37
C ASN A 295 -14.10 34.67 -12.06
N ARG A 296 -13.60 35.83 -11.63
CA ARG A 296 -13.85 37.13 -12.31
C ARG A 296 -13.53 37.11 -13.80
N ASP A 297 -12.49 36.39 -14.19
CA ASP A 297 -12.10 36.17 -15.58
C ASP A 297 -13.22 35.51 -16.39
N GLN A 298 -13.87 34.47 -15.84
CA GLN A 298 -15.00 33.81 -16.49
C GLN A 298 -16.24 34.70 -16.58
N ASP A 299 -16.56 35.42 -15.50
CA ASP A 299 -17.70 36.34 -15.45
C ASP A 299 -17.55 37.47 -16.48
N THR A 300 -16.34 38.02 -16.58
CA THR A 300 -15.99 39.03 -17.59
C THR A 300 -16.26 38.51 -18.99
N ILE A 301 -15.85 37.27 -19.30
CA ILE A 301 -16.11 36.66 -20.60
C ILE A 301 -17.63 36.47 -20.81
N LEU A 302 -18.39 36.02 -19.81
CA LEU A 302 -19.85 35.86 -19.91
C LEU A 302 -20.54 37.19 -20.22
N GLU A 303 -20.18 38.25 -19.51
CA GLU A 303 -20.75 39.58 -19.69
C GLU A 303 -20.41 40.14 -21.08
N MET A 304 -19.16 39.98 -21.54
CA MET A 304 -18.74 40.38 -22.89
C MET A 304 -19.50 39.63 -23.98
N LYS A 305 -19.80 38.34 -23.79
CA LYS A 305 -20.61 37.58 -24.76
C LYS A 305 -22.05 38.13 -24.89
N ALA A 306 -22.60 38.66 -23.80
CA ALA A 306 -23.96 39.22 -23.77
C ALA A 306 -24.10 40.51 -24.59
N TYR A 307 -23.04 41.31 -24.74
CA TYR A 307 -23.07 42.58 -25.48
C TYR A 307 -22.58 42.43 -26.93
N ARG A 308 -23.34 42.98 -27.89
CA ARG A 308 -23.11 42.81 -29.34
C ARG A 308 -21.74 43.33 -29.76
N ASP A 309 -20.96 42.49 -30.46
CA ASP A 309 -19.63 42.75 -31.05
C ASP A 309 -18.54 43.25 -30.09
N SER A 310 -18.82 43.28 -28.79
CA SER A 310 -17.90 43.77 -27.75
C SER A 310 -16.66 42.88 -27.57
N LEU A 311 -16.84 41.56 -27.65
CA LEU A 311 -15.74 40.59 -27.45
C LEU A 311 -14.66 40.67 -28.55
N GLN A 312 -15.06 40.79 -29.81
CA GLN A 312 -14.13 40.88 -30.95
C GLN A 312 -13.39 42.23 -30.95
N SER A 313 -14.12 43.33 -30.71
CA SER A 313 -13.51 44.67 -30.62
C SER A 313 -12.52 44.75 -29.46
N PHE A 314 -12.88 44.19 -28.30
CA PHE A 314 -12.02 44.12 -27.13
C PHE A 314 -10.75 43.30 -27.38
N ALA A 315 -10.90 42.11 -27.97
CA ALA A 315 -9.78 41.25 -28.33
C ALA A 315 -8.78 41.98 -29.24
N GLY A 316 -9.27 42.72 -30.25
CA GLY A 316 -8.41 43.52 -31.13
C GLY A 316 -7.64 44.60 -30.38
N GLN A 317 -8.31 45.38 -29.53
CA GLN A 317 -7.67 46.44 -28.73
C GLN A 317 -6.59 45.90 -27.78
N LEU A 318 -6.80 44.70 -27.21
CA LEU A 318 -5.80 44.04 -26.36
C LEU A 318 -4.59 43.54 -27.16
N VAL A 319 -4.80 42.98 -28.36
CA VAL A 319 -3.71 42.55 -29.25
C VAL A 319 -2.89 43.73 -29.76
N ASP A 320 -3.54 44.85 -30.08
CA ASP A 320 -2.87 46.09 -30.50
C ASP A 320 -1.99 46.67 -29.39
N ALA A 321 -2.47 46.60 -28.15
CA ALA A 321 -1.74 47.06 -26.98
C ALA A 321 -0.56 46.16 -26.58
N GLN A 322 -0.47 44.96 -27.15
CA GLN A 322 0.45 43.95 -26.68
C GLN A 322 1.86 44.17 -27.22
N ASP A 323 2.79 44.38 -26.29
CA ASP A 323 4.22 44.42 -26.58
C ASP A 323 4.79 43.02 -26.80
N GLY A 324 5.87 42.92 -27.58
CA GLY A 324 6.60 41.66 -27.85
C GLY A 324 6.10 40.86 -29.06
N LEU A 325 5.11 41.34 -29.80
CA LEU A 325 4.67 40.76 -31.08
C LEU A 325 5.19 41.59 -32.27
N THR A 326 5.66 40.91 -33.33
CA THR A 326 5.98 41.55 -34.61
C THR A 326 4.71 42.05 -35.30
N GLY A 327 4.86 42.93 -36.31
CA GLY A 327 3.70 43.45 -37.05
C GLY A 327 2.85 42.36 -37.70
N VAL A 328 3.50 41.35 -38.29
CA VAL A 328 2.82 40.20 -38.92
C VAL A 328 2.08 39.36 -37.88
N GLU A 329 2.74 39.03 -36.76
CA GLU A 329 2.14 38.23 -35.70
C GLU A 329 0.94 38.92 -35.05
N ARG A 330 1.02 40.24 -34.85
CA ARG A 330 -0.09 41.05 -34.35
C ARG A 330 -1.29 41.00 -35.29
N SER A 331 -1.08 41.28 -36.58
CA SER A 331 -2.14 41.24 -37.58
C SER A 331 -2.76 39.85 -37.75
N THR A 332 -1.94 38.79 -37.71
CA THR A 332 -2.40 37.39 -37.75
C THR A 332 -3.29 37.08 -36.55
N LEU A 333 -2.82 37.40 -35.33
CA LEU A 333 -3.54 37.10 -34.10
C LEU A 333 -4.84 37.89 -33.98
N GLU A 334 -4.83 39.17 -34.33
CA GLU A 334 -6.03 40.02 -34.38
C GLU A 334 -7.07 39.44 -35.34
N MET A 335 -6.65 39.10 -36.56
CA MET A 335 -7.53 38.51 -37.57
C MET A 335 -8.07 37.14 -37.13
N PHE A 336 -7.24 36.31 -36.50
CA PHE A 336 -7.66 35.04 -35.93
C PHE A 336 -8.75 35.23 -34.87
N LEU A 337 -8.52 36.05 -33.84
CA LEU A 337 -9.48 36.28 -32.75
C LEU A 337 -10.77 36.92 -33.28
N ARG A 338 -10.66 37.85 -34.24
CA ARG A 338 -11.83 38.44 -34.90
C ARG A 338 -12.65 37.39 -35.63
N LYS A 339 -12.03 36.48 -36.39
CA LYS A 339 -12.76 35.43 -37.11
C LYS A 339 -13.32 34.37 -36.16
N SER A 340 -12.51 33.83 -35.26
CA SER A 340 -12.88 32.71 -34.38
C SER A 340 -13.96 33.08 -33.35
N LEU A 341 -13.96 34.31 -32.84
CA LEU A 341 -14.94 34.80 -31.85
C LEU A 341 -16.22 35.37 -32.47
N SER A 342 -16.44 35.20 -33.78
CA SER A 342 -17.65 35.64 -34.46
C SER A 342 -18.89 34.91 -33.95
N LYS A 343 -20.00 35.65 -33.78
CA LYS A 343 -21.33 35.09 -33.50
C LYS A 343 -21.92 34.33 -34.70
N ASP A 344 -21.52 34.71 -35.92
CA ASP A 344 -21.84 33.94 -37.13
C ASP A 344 -20.78 32.85 -37.32
N SER A 345 -21.23 31.59 -37.30
CA SER A 345 -20.36 30.43 -37.38
C SER A 345 -19.60 30.33 -38.71
N LEU A 346 -20.20 30.80 -39.81
CA LEU A 346 -19.60 30.69 -41.15
C LEU A 346 -18.36 31.58 -41.30
N LEU A 347 -18.26 32.67 -40.54
CA LEU A 347 -17.09 33.55 -40.54
C LEU A 347 -15.88 32.94 -39.82
N ARG A 348 -16.09 31.87 -39.04
CA ARG A 348 -15.02 31.16 -38.31
C ARG A 348 -14.22 30.20 -39.21
N VAL A 349 -14.72 29.91 -40.42
CA VAL A 349 -14.08 28.99 -41.37
C VAL A 349 -12.67 29.47 -41.74
N GLY A 350 -11.71 28.53 -41.73
CA GLY A 350 -10.31 28.79 -42.08
C GLY A 350 -9.54 29.63 -41.06
N SER A 351 -10.09 29.89 -39.86
CA SER A 351 -9.42 30.73 -38.86
C SER A 351 -8.28 30.00 -38.15
N LEU A 352 -8.42 28.71 -37.87
CA LEU A 352 -7.38 27.90 -37.23
C LEU A 352 -6.16 27.73 -38.15
N GLU A 353 -6.41 27.44 -39.43
CA GLU A 353 -5.38 27.31 -40.45
C GLU A 353 -4.61 28.62 -40.63
N LEU A 354 -5.34 29.75 -40.69
CA LEU A 354 -4.77 31.10 -40.75
C LEU A 354 -3.82 31.40 -39.57
N LEU A 355 -4.20 31.01 -38.35
CA LEU A 355 -3.35 31.19 -37.18
C LEU A 355 -2.07 30.36 -37.33
N LEU A 356 -2.18 29.08 -37.61
CA LEU A 356 -1.02 28.19 -37.68
C LEU A 356 -0.08 28.55 -38.85
N GLU A 357 -0.62 28.96 -40.00
CA GLU A 357 0.15 29.47 -41.15
C GLU A 357 0.95 30.73 -40.79
N GLY A 358 0.30 31.71 -40.15
CA GLY A 358 0.94 32.98 -39.81
C GLY A 358 2.05 32.87 -38.76
N PHE A 359 2.16 31.72 -38.07
CA PHE A 359 3.23 31.40 -37.13
C PHE A 359 4.15 30.26 -37.61
N GLY A 360 4.08 29.87 -38.90
CA GLY A 360 5.01 28.93 -39.52
C GLY A 360 4.83 27.45 -39.10
N LEU A 361 3.67 27.10 -38.54
CA LEU A 361 3.34 25.74 -38.08
C LEU A 361 2.45 24.97 -39.06
N PHE A 362 2.23 25.52 -40.26
CA PHE A 362 1.42 24.92 -41.30
C PHE A 362 2.29 24.33 -42.41
N ASN A 363 2.15 23.04 -42.67
CA ASN A 363 2.80 22.36 -43.78
C ASN A 363 1.74 21.69 -44.67
N PRO A 364 1.45 22.21 -45.87
CA PRO A 364 0.40 21.67 -46.74
C PRO A 364 0.73 20.30 -47.36
N SER A 365 1.93 19.76 -47.14
CA SER A 365 2.45 18.57 -47.82
C SER A 365 2.21 17.23 -47.11
N THR A 366 1.42 17.17 -46.02
CA THR A 366 0.98 15.88 -45.49
C THR A 366 -0.27 15.44 -46.22
N GLU A 367 -0.10 14.64 -47.28
CA GLU A 367 -1.20 13.87 -47.88
C GLU A 367 -1.90 13.07 -46.78
N THR A 368 -3.17 13.41 -46.53
CA THR A 368 -4.08 12.69 -45.64
C THR A 368 -4.33 11.30 -46.22
N THR A 369 -3.55 10.32 -45.80
CA THR A 369 -3.99 8.93 -45.85
C THR A 369 -5.04 8.77 -44.76
N THR A 370 -6.31 8.96 -45.09
CA THR A 370 -7.43 8.64 -44.20
C THR A 370 -7.43 7.13 -43.94
N GLN A 371 -6.70 6.70 -42.92
CA GLN A 371 -6.99 5.41 -42.30
C GLN A 371 -8.36 5.54 -41.65
N ASN A 372 -9.36 4.90 -42.26
CA ASN A 372 -10.72 4.83 -41.73
C ASN A 372 -10.73 3.98 -40.46
N ILE A 373 -10.36 4.57 -39.32
CA ILE A 373 -10.65 3.98 -38.03
C ILE A 373 -12.10 4.30 -37.73
N SER A 374 -12.95 3.28 -37.66
CA SER A 374 -14.34 3.45 -37.27
C SER A 374 -14.43 3.65 -35.76
N MET A 375 -15.18 4.65 -35.32
CA MET A 375 -15.57 4.77 -33.91
C MET A 375 -16.29 3.48 -33.51
N VAL A 376 -16.13 3.03 -32.25
CA VAL A 376 -16.88 1.89 -31.71
C VAL A 376 -18.34 2.35 -31.51
N THR A 377 -19.11 2.42 -32.59
CA THR A 377 -20.53 2.82 -32.55
C THR A 377 -21.45 1.67 -32.12
N SER A 378 -20.91 0.45 -32.11
CA SER A 378 -21.55 -0.78 -31.65
C SER A 378 -20.58 -1.52 -30.74
N PRO A 379 -21.04 -2.20 -29.68
CA PRO A 379 -20.16 -2.95 -28.79
C PRO A 379 -19.38 -4.00 -29.58
N ASP A 380 -18.06 -4.00 -29.42
CA ASP A 380 -17.23 -5.11 -29.90
C ASP A 380 -17.51 -6.33 -29.01
N ILE A 381 -17.62 -7.52 -29.59
CA ILE A 381 -17.87 -8.76 -28.83
C ILE A 381 -16.78 -9.80 -29.07
N ASP A 382 -15.72 -9.49 -29.81
CA ASP A 382 -14.62 -10.42 -30.13
C ASP A 382 -13.52 -10.42 -29.05
N PHE A 383 -13.92 -10.46 -27.77
CA PHE A 383 -12.96 -10.59 -26.66
C PHE A 383 -12.31 -11.98 -26.69
N LYS A 384 -10.98 -12.05 -26.58
CA LYS A 384 -10.21 -13.30 -26.59
C LYS A 384 -9.33 -13.41 -25.35
N ILE A 385 -9.60 -14.39 -24.49
CA ILE A 385 -8.82 -14.61 -23.26
C ILE A 385 -7.34 -14.83 -23.60
N THR A 386 -7.05 -15.65 -24.61
CA THR A 386 -5.68 -16.03 -25.01
C THR A 386 -4.82 -14.84 -25.42
N THR A 387 -5.40 -13.75 -25.94
CA THR A 387 -4.66 -12.55 -26.37
C THR A 387 -4.16 -11.70 -25.19
N SER A 388 -4.74 -11.85 -24.00
CA SER A 388 -4.35 -11.07 -22.80
C SER A 388 -4.23 -11.95 -21.56
N ILE A 389 -4.00 -13.26 -21.76
CA ILE A 389 -4.11 -14.24 -20.67
C ILE A 389 -3.10 -13.98 -19.56
N GLU A 390 -1.87 -13.61 -19.91
CA GLU A 390 -0.82 -13.28 -18.95
C GLU A 390 -1.20 -12.06 -18.10
N ASP A 391 -1.56 -10.95 -18.75
CA ASP A 391 -1.98 -9.72 -18.07
C ASP A 391 -3.17 -9.95 -17.13
N LEU A 392 -4.14 -10.76 -17.55
CA LEU A 392 -5.33 -11.09 -16.77
C LEU A 392 -5.01 -11.97 -15.55
N TYR A 393 -3.99 -12.82 -15.61
CA TYR A 393 -3.51 -13.58 -14.46
C TYR A 393 -2.71 -12.72 -13.48
N ARG A 394 -2.02 -11.68 -13.97
CA ARG A 394 -1.33 -10.67 -13.14
C ARG A 394 -2.29 -9.73 -12.39
N CYS A 395 -3.57 -9.74 -12.72
CA CYS A 395 -4.62 -8.96 -12.06
C CYS A 395 -5.31 -9.72 -10.91
N ASP A 396 -6.16 -9.01 -10.16
CA ASP A 396 -7.01 -9.57 -9.09
C ASP A 396 -7.87 -10.73 -9.61
N TYR A 397 -7.96 -11.81 -8.84
CA TYR A 397 -8.69 -13.02 -9.23
C TYR A 397 -10.18 -12.75 -9.53
N ARG A 398 -10.78 -11.75 -8.90
CA ARG A 398 -12.17 -11.32 -9.15
C ARG A 398 -12.39 -10.85 -10.58
N LEU A 399 -11.36 -10.32 -11.23
CA LEU A 399 -11.42 -9.97 -12.64
C LEU A 399 -11.73 -11.20 -13.50
N ARG A 400 -11.00 -12.29 -13.28
CA ARG A 400 -11.18 -13.54 -14.01
C ARG A 400 -12.55 -14.15 -13.72
N SER A 401 -12.99 -14.14 -12.46
CA SER A 401 -14.35 -14.56 -12.10
C SER A 401 -15.43 -13.70 -12.77
N LYS A 402 -15.24 -12.39 -12.87
CA LYS A 402 -16.19 -11.48 -13.55
C LYS A 402 -16.25 -11.75 -15.05
N ILE A 403 -15.11 -11.96 -15.70
CA ILE A 403 -15.03 -12.35 -17.11
C ILE A 403 -15.81 -13.64 -17.34
N PHE A 404 -15.57 -14.68 -16.52
CA PHE A 404 -16.29 -15.94 -16.59
C PHE A 404 -17.81 -15.75 -16.44
N GLN A 405 -18.26 -15.01 -15.41
CA GLN A 405 -19.68 -14.73 -15.19
C GLN A 405 -20.33 -14.02 -16.38
N CYS A 406 -19.65 -13.03 -16.96
CA CYS A 406 -20.16 -12.34 -18.14
C CYS A 406 -20.23 -13.28 -19.36
N LEU A 407 -19.23 -14.14 -19.57
CA LEU A 407 -19.24 -15.13 -20.64
C LEU A 407 -20.39 -16.13 -20.47
N ASP A 408 -20.59 -16.66 -19.27
CA ASP A 408 -21.66 -17.62 -18.96
C ASP A 408 -23.07 -17.01 -19.18
N GLN A 409 -23.25 -15.74 -18.83
CA GLN A 409 -24.52 -15.03 -19.02
C GLN A 409 -24.81 -14.63 -20.47
N THR A 410 -23.77 -14.33 -21.26
CA THR A 410 -23.91 -13.77 -22.62
C THR A 410 -23.71 -14.80 -23.73
N CYS A 411 -23.13 -15.96 -23.43
CA CYS A 411 -22.85 -16.99 -24.41
C CYS A 411 -24.14 -17.71 -24.85
N HIS A 412 -24.56 -17.46 -26.09
CA HIS A 412 -25.58 -18.26 -26.78
C HIS A 412 -24.93 -19.35 -27.65
N ARG A 413 -25.72 -20.36 -28.06
CA ARG A 413 -25.26 -21.41 -28.99
C ARG A 413 -24.72 -20.77 -30.28
N ASN A 414 -23.53 -21.19 -30.74
CA ASN A 414 -22.84 -20.73 -31.95
C ASN A 414 -22.30 -19.28 -31.91
N SER A 415 -21.81 -18.82 -30.76
CA SER A 415 -21.13 -17.51 -30.61
C SER A 415 -19.60 -17.70 -30.50
N PRO A 416 -18.77 -16.77 -31.04
CA PRO A 416 -17.32 -16.75 -30.80
C PRO A 416 -16.95 -16.74 -29.31
N LEU A 417 -17.83 -16.19 -28.46
CA LEU A 417 -17.68 -16.19 -26.99
C LEU A 417 -17.80 -17.59 -26.38
N ALA A 418 -18.44 -18.55 -27.06
CA ALA A 418 -18.55 -19.94 -26.60
C ALA A 418 -17.18 -20.61 -26.53
N PHE A 419 -16.28 -20.28 -27.46
CA PHE A 419 -14.90 -20.78 -27.42
C PHE A 419 -14.15 -20.26 -26.19
N GLN A 420 -14.36 -18.99 -25.83
CA GLN A 420 -13.76 -18.39 -24.63
C GLN A 420 -14.31 -19.00 -23.33
N LEU A 421 -15.63 -19.25 -23.28
CA LEU A 421 -16.26 -19.94 -22.15
C LEU A 421 -15.72 -21.38 -22.00
N ALA A 422 -15.51 -22.08 -23.11
CA ALA A 422 -14.88 -23.39 -23.10
C ALA A 422 -13.44 -23.35 -22.59
N ILE A 423 -12.66 -22.32 -22.96
CA ILE A 423 -11.31 -22.09 -22.40
C ILE A 423 -11.39 -21.91 -20.88
N CYS A 424 -12.34 -21.12 -20.36
CA CYS A 424 -12.51 -20.94 -18.91
C CYS A 424 -12.68 -22.28 -18.20
N HIS A 425 -13.59 -23.13 -18.66
CA HIS A 425 -13.79 -24.46 -18.08
C HIS A 425 -12.60 -25.40 -18.29
N TYR A 426 -11.89 -25.25 -19.41
CA TYR A 426 -10.74 -26.10 -19.72
C TYR A 426 -9.58 -25.83 -18.76
N ILE A 427 -9.16 -24.58 -18.57
CA ILE A 427 -8.00 -24.21 -17.73
C ILE A 427 -8.37 -23.75 -16.32
N GLY A 428 -9.66 -23.64 -16.01
CA GLY A 428 -10.12 -23.13 -14.71
C GLY A 428 -10.04 -21.60 -14.57
N PHE A 429 -10.09 -20.83 -15.67
CA PHE A 429 -9.97 -19.37 -15.62
C PHE A 429 -11.21 -18.74 -14.96
N GLY A 430 -11.07 -18.26 -13.72
CA GLY A 430 -12.16 -17.65 -12.95
C GLY A 430 -13.26 -18.63 -12.49
N THR A 431 -13.07 -19.94 -12.70
CA THR A 431 -14.03 -21.02 -12.39
C THR A 431 -13.32 -22.33 -12.06
N LEU A 432 -14.03 -23.31 -11.50
CA LEU A 432 -13.51 -24.67 -11.38
C LEU A 432 -13.33 -25.32 -12.78
N ILE A 433 -12.27 -26.13 -12.89
CA ILE A 433 -11.99 -26.94 -14.08
C ILE A 433 -13.15 -27.90 -14.33
N ASN A 434 -13.71 -27.87 -15.53
CA ASN A 434 -14.80 -28.76 -15.94
C ASN A 434 -14.60 -29.18 -17.41
N ILE A 435 -13.85 -30.27 -17.60
CA ILE A 435 -13.48 -30.76 -18.92
C ILE A 435 -14.70 -31.22 -19.71
N GLU A 436 -15.69 -31.84 -19.07
CA GLU A 436 -16.93 -32.28 -19.72
C GLU A 436 -17.72 -31.09 -20.29
N SER A 437 -17.81 -29.99 -19.54
CA SER A 437 -18.47 -28.77 -20.00
C SER A 437 -17.68 -28.12 -21.14
N ALA A 438 -16.35 -28.05 -21.03
CA ALA A 438 -15.50 -27.57 -22.11
C ALA A 438 -15.68 -28.41 -23.39
N GLU A 439 -15.65 -29.74 -23.30
CA GLU A 439 -15.90 -30.63 -24.44
C GLU A 439 -17.28 -30.43 -25.04
N SER A 440 -18.31 -30.34 -24.20
CA SER A 440 -19.68 -30.15 -24.63
C SER A 440 -19.79 -28.86 -25.44
N ILE A 441 -19.30 -27.74 -24.89
CA ILE A 441 -19.35 -26.43 -25.57
C ILE A 441 -18.55 -26.47 -26.89
N LEU A 442 -17.36 -27.06 -26.90
CA LEU A 442 -16.52 -27.16 -28.11
C LEU A 442 -17.18 -28.03 -29.19
N LYS A 443 -17.71 -29.21 -28.83
CA LYS A 443 -18.40 -30.13 -29.75
C LYS A 443 -19.60 -29.45 -30.42
N HIS A 444 -20.39 -28.69 -29.65
CA HIS A 444 -21.53 -27.94 -30.20
C HIS A 444 -21.12 -26.82 -31.19
N ASN A 445 -19.87 -26.34 -31.13
CA ASN A 445 -19.32 -25.32 -32.01
C ASN A 445 -18.37 -25.89 -33.08
N ASN A 446 -18.38 -27.21 -33.32
CA ASN A 446 -17.50 -27.91 -34.27
C ASN A 446 -15.99 -27.75 -33.98
N MET A 447 -15.62 -27.61 -32.71
CA MET A 447 -14.23 -27.51 -32.23
C MET A 447 -13.88 -28.67 -31.30
N THR A 448 -12.60 -28.88 -31.04
CA THR A 448 -12.10 -29.95 -30.17
C THR A 448 -11.31 -29.41 -28.98
N ILE A 449 -11.12 -30.21 -27.93
CA ILE A 449 -10.20 -29.88 -26.83
C ILE A 449 -8.80 -29.57 -27.36
N GLU A 450 -8.33 -30.31 -28.36
CA GLU A 450 -7.01 -30.05 -28.96
C GLU A 450 -6.90 -28.63 -29.54
N THR A 451 -8.01 -28.09 -30.04
CA THR A 451 -8.09 -26.71 -30.53
C THR A 451 -7.95 -25.71 -29.38
N ALA A 452 -8.65 -25.93 -28.27
CA ALA A 452 -8.53 -25.10 -27.07
C ALA A 452 -7.13 -25.21 -26.44
N HIS A 453 -6.57 -26.42 -26.39
CA HIS A 453 -5.22 -26.67 -25.90
C HIS A 453 -4.17 -25.91 -26.70
N LYS A 454 -4.21 -26.00 -28.04
CA LYS A 454 -3.29 -25.25 -28.92
C LYS A 454 -3.47 -23.74 -28.79
N ALA A 455 -4.70 -23.25 -28.66
CA ALA A 455 -4.96 -21.81 -28.52
C ALA A 455 -4.38 -21.24 -27.22
N VAL A 456 -4.45 -22.01 -26.12
CA VAL A 456 -3.84 -21.61 -24.84
C VAL A 456 -2.33 -21.73 -24.90
N LEU A 457 -1.78 -22.81 -25.47
CA LEU A 457 -0.32 -23.01 -25.55
C LEU A 457 0.39 -21.94 -26.40
N ASN A 458 -0.27 -21.46 -27.45
CA ASN A 458 0.28 -20.49 -28.40
C ASN A 458 -0.05 -19.02 -28.03
N TYR A 459 -0.33 -18.74 -26.76
CA TYR A 459 -0.69 -17.37 -26.34
C TYR A 459 0.41 -16.34 -26.61
N GLU A 460 1.68 -16.78 -26.70
CA GLU A 460 2.85 -15.94 -26.97
C GLU A 460 3.16 -15.73 -28.49
N THR A 461 2.57 -16.49 -29.42
CA THR A 461 3.08 -16.58 -30.81
C THR A 461 2.56 -15.52 -31.80
N ASP A 462 1.75 -14.55 -31.38
CA ASP A 462 1.28 -13.45 -32.25
C ASP A 462 2.10 -12.15 -32.10
N ASP A 463 3.16 -12.15 -31.28
CA ASP A 463 4.08 -11.02 -31.11
C ASP A 463 5.23 -11.07 -32.15
N GLU A 464 4.93 -10.69 -33.39
CA GLU A 464 5.80 -9.68 -33.99
C GLU A 464 5.77 -8.48 -33.04
N LYS A 465 6.75 -8.41 -32.14
CA LYS A 465 7.06 -7.23 -31.32
C LYS A 465 7.32 -6.04 -32.27
N SER A 466 6.26 -5.47 -32.81
CA SER A 466 6.29 -4.22 -33.55
C SER A 466 6.39 -3.12 -32.53
N ASP A 467 7.58 -2.53 -32.37
CA ASP A 467 7.96 -1.12 -32.10
C ASP A 467 7.03 -0.15 -31.34
N ASP A 468 5.94 -0.58 -30.72
CA ASP A 468 5.24 0.18 -29.70
C ASP A 468 5.95 -0.14 -28.38
N GLU A 469 7.13 0.47 -28.21
CA GLU A 469 7.83 0.56 -26.94
C GLU A 469 6.77 0.83 -25.86
N ILE A 470 6.67 -0.06 -24.87
CA ILE A 470 6.20 0.35 -23.55
C ILE A 470 6.96 1.65 -23.28
N PRO A 471 6.30 2.79 -23.02
CA PRO A 471 7.00 4.05 -22.86
C PRO A 471 8.15 3.79 -21.89
N GLN A 472 9.38 4.04 -22.34
CA GLN A 472 10.60 3.56 -21.66
C GLN A 472 10.53 3.84 -20.15
N ARG A 473 9.92 4.97 -19.79
CA ARG A 473 9.56 5.40 -18.43
C ARG A 473 8.67 4.44 -17.63
N LEU A 474 7.60 3.88 -18.20
CA LEU A 474 6.73 2.93 -17.51
C LEU A 474 7.45 1.60 -17.26
N SER A 475 8.21 1.10 -18.24
CA SER A 475 9.10 -0.05 -18.03
C SER A 475 10.14 0.26 -16.97
N GLU A 476 10.82 1.39 -17.06
CA GLU A 476 11.81 1.86 -16.08
C GLU A 476 11.22 1.98 -14.67
N VAL A 477 9.99 2.49 -14.50
CA VAL A 477 9.34 2.60 -13.18
C VAL A 477 8.94 1.24 -12.61
N ILE A 478 8.48 0.32 -13.46
CA ILE A 478 8.16 -1.07 -13.08
C ILE A 478 9.45 -1.85 -12.76
N GLU A 479 10.50 -1.67 -13.56
CA GLU A 479 11.81 -2.29 -13.41
C GLU A 479 12.54 -1.78 -12.18
N MET A 480 12.51 -0.46 -11.92
CA MET A 480 12.98 0.20 -10.70
C MET A 480 12.14 -0.13 -9.47
N GLY A 481 11.16 -1.05 -9.56
CA GLY A 481 10.41 -1.61 -8.44
C GLY A 481 9.59 -0.60 -7.65
N HIS A 482 9.23 0.53 -8.26
CA HIS A 482 8.41 1.55 -7.61
C HIS A 482 6.93 1.15 -7.48
N PHE A 483 6.51 0.09 -8.18
CA PHE A 483 5.29 -0.63 -7.85
C PHE A 483 5.65 -1.77 -6.91
N ASP A 484 5.17 -1.67 -5.67
CA ASP A 484 5.39 -2.67 -4.61
C ASP A 484 5.22 -4.10 -5.09
N SER A 485 5.93 -5.01 -4.43
CA SER A 485 5.79 -6.46 -4.58
C SER A 485 4.33 -6.88 -4.36
N ASN A 486 3.60 -7.02 -5.47
CA ASN A 486 2.23 -7.54 -5.55
C ASN A 486 1.18 -6.78 -4.68
N PRO A 487 0.65 -5.64 -5.15
CA PRO A 487 -0.35 -4.83 -4.40
C PRO A 487 -1.66 -5.60 -4.10
N LEU A 488 -1.86 -6.76 -4.71
CA LEU A 488 -3.01 -7.63 -4.46
C LEU A 488 -2.96 -8.27 -3.08
N ILE A 489 -1.77 -8.61 -2.58
CA ILE A 489 -1.62 -9.31 -1.30
C ILE A 489 -2.08 -8.41 -0.15
N ASP A 490 -1.62 -7.16 -0.14
CA ASP A 490 -2.05 -6.15 0.82
C ASP A 490 -3.55 -5.87 0.72
N LEU A 491 -4.11 -5.84 -0.50
CA LEU A 491 -5.54 -5.71 -0.70
C LEU A 491 -6.31 -6.88 -0.05
N TYR A 492 -5.89 -8.12 -0.31
CA TYR A 492 -6.52 -9.32 0.26
C TYR A 492 -6.40 -9.34 1.78
N GLN A 493 -5.29 -8.88 2.34
CA GLN A 493 -5.12 -8.77 3.78
C GLN A 493 -6.03 -7.68 4.37
N ARG A 494 -6.10 -6.50 3.74
CA ARG A 494 -6.94 -5.37 4.17
C ARG A 494 -8.44 -5.70 4.14
N GLU A 495 -8.88 -6.44 3.13
CA GLU A 495 -10.28 -6.86 2.98
C GLU A 495 -10.60 -8.19 3.69
N ASN A 496 -9.62 -8.81 4.35
CA ASN A 496 -9.74 -10.12 5.01
C ASN A 496 -10.22 -11.24 4.05
N ARG A 497 -9.67 -11.29 2.83
CA ARG A 497 -10.05 -12.22 1.76
C ARG A 497 -8.92 -13.16 1.33
N LEU A 498 -7.90 -13.31 2.16
CA LEU A 498 -6.81 -14.25 1.93
C LEU A 498 -7.33 -15.68 1.64
N PRO A 499 -8.34 -16.24 2.36
CA PRO A 499 -8.84 -17.59 2.12
C PRO A 499 -9.49 -17.78 0.74
N GLU A 500 -10.32 -16.83 0.29
CA GLU A 500 -10.92 -16.94 -1.04
C GLU A 500 -9.89 -16.76 -2.16
N ALA A 501 -8.92 -15.86 -1.96
CA ALA A 501 -7.84 -15.65 -2.92
C ALA A 501 -6.96 -16.91 -3.05
N SER A 502 -6.52 -17.51 -1.94
CA SER A 502 -5.73 -18.75 -1.98
C SER A 502 -6.50 -19.88 -2.65
N SER A 503 -7.79 -20.06 -2.30
CA SER A 503 -8.61 -21.11 -2.92
C SER A 503 -8.80 -20.90 -4.43
N SER A 504 -8.98 -19.65 -4.88
CA SER A 504 -9.07 -19.36 -6.31
C SER A 504 -7.76 -19.68 -7.05
N LEU A 505 -6.62 -19.27 -6.48
CA LEU A 505 -5.30 -19.50 -7.10
C LEU A 505 -4.91 -20.98 -7.09
N GLU A 506 -5.19 -21.72 -6.00
CA GLU A 506 -4.97 -23.17 -5.92
C GLU A 506 -5.69 -23.91 -7.06
N ASN A 507 -6.94 -23.52 -7.36
CA ASN A 507 -7.71 -24.10 -8.46
C ASN A 507 -7.16 -23.74 -9.85
N GLU A 508 -6.80 -22.47 -10.06
CA GLU A 508 -6.29 -21.98 -11.35
C GLU A 508 -4.93 -22.58 -11.70
N ILE A 509 -4.01 -22.69 -10.72
CA ILE A 509 -2.66 -23.26 -10.94
C ILE A 509 -2.75 -24.68 -11.51
N VAL A 510 -3.65 -25.54 -10.98
CA VAL A 510 -3.79 -26.92 -11.45
C VAL A 510 -4.12 -26.97 -12.94
N GLY A 511 -5.03 -26.11 -13.40
CA GLY A 511 -5.49 -26.11 -14.78
C GLY A 511 -4.47 -25.51 -15.75
N VAL A 512 -3.84 -24.40 -15.36
CA VAL A 512 -2.81 -23.73 -16.15
C VAL A 512 -1.54 -24.58 -16.24
N LYS A 513 -1.06 -25.12 -15.11
CA LYS A 513 0.12 -26.00 -15.04
C LYS A 513 -0.05 -27.25 -15.91
N ARG A 514 -1.27 -27.81 -16.00
CA ARG A 514 -1.58 -28.95 -16.89
C ARG A 514 -1.40 -28.64 -18.38
N VAL A 515 -1.62 -27.39 -18.80
CA VAL A 515 -1.66 -27.00 -20.21
C VAL A 515 -0.36 -26.34 -20.66
N LEU A 516 0.14 -25.36 -19.89
CA LEU A 516 1.36 -24.61 -20.22
C LEU A 516 2.64 -25.27 -19.68
N GLY A 517 2.51 -26.13 -18.67
CA GLY A 517 3.63 -26.80 -18.01
C GLY A 517 4.26 -25.96 -16.90
N ASP A 518 5.14 -26.60 -16.12
CA ASP A 518 5.70 -26.05 -14.88
C ASP A 518 6.60 -24.82 -15.11
N MET A 519 7.17 -24.70 -16.31
CA MET A 519 8.20 -23.70 -16.64
C MET A 519 7.61 -22.36 -17.12
N ASP A 520 6.30 -22.29 -17.35
CA ASP A 520 5.62 -21.13 -17.91
C ASP A 520 5.57 -19.92 -16.94
N GLY A 521 5.62 -18.70 -17.47
CA GLY A 521 5.62 -17.46 -16.68
C GLY A 521 4.36 -17.26 -15.83
N ILE A 522 3.19 -17.65 -16.33
CA ILE A 522 1.91 -17.54 -15.62
C ILE A 522 1.92 -18.48 -14.41
N VAL A 523 2.40 -19.71 -14.59
CA VAL A 523 2.48 -20.70 -13.50
C VAL A 523 3.40 -20.18 -12.39
N ARG A 524 4.57 -19.65 -12.73
CA ARG A 524 5.50 -19.05 -11.77
C ARG A 524 4.86 -17.88 -11.00
N PHE A 525 4.18 -16.97 -11.70
CA PHE A 525 3.50 -15.83 -11.08
C PHE A 525 2.41 -16.26 -10.09
N LEU A 526 1.57 -17.23 -10.49
CA LEU A 526 0.50 -17.74 -9.62
C LEU A 526 1.07 -18.47 -8.41
N MET A 527 2.15 -19.26 -8.57
CA MET A 527 2.84 -19.93 -7.46
C MET A 527 3.41 -18.93 -6.45
N SER A 528 4.10 -17.87 -6.89
CA SER A 528 4.62 -16.82 -6.02
C SER A 528 3.49 -16.10 -5.26
N SER A 529 2.40 -15.76 -5.97
CA SER A 529 1.23 -15.13 -5.34
C SER A 529 0.58 -16.04 -4.31
N LEU A 530 0.43 -17.34 -4.61
CA LEU A 530 -0.16 -18.31 -3.70
C LEU A 530 0.73 -18.54 -2.47
N SER A 531 2.04 -18.77 -2.63
CA SER A 531 2.94 -19.01 -1.50
C SER A 531 2.94 -17.85 -0.52
N SER A 532 2.98 -16.61 -1.03
CA SER A 532 2.91 -15.41 -0.21
C SER A 532 1.60 -15.31 0.59
N ILE A 533 0.45 -15.64 -0.03
CA ILE A 533 -0.85 -15.66 0.65
C ILE A 533 -0.89 -16.77 1.72
N LEU A 534 -0.33 -17.94 1.41
CA LEU A 534 -0.24 -19.06 2.37
C LEU A 534 0.64 -18.71 3.57
N ALA A 535 1.79 -18.05 3.35
CA ALA A 535 2.67 -17.58 4.41
C ALA A 535 1.94 -16.59 5.33
N LEU A 536 1.19 -15.64 4.76
CA LEU A 536 0.36 -14.70 5.54
C LEU A 536 -0.79 -15.36 6.30
N GLN A 537 -1.29 -16.51 5.84
CA GLN A 537 -2.26 -17.33 6.57
C GLN A 537 -1.62 -18.17 7.70
N GLY A 538 -0.29 -18.18 7.81
CA GLY A 538 0.46 -19.05 8.72
C GLY A 538 0.62 -20.49 8.23
N ARG A 539 0.29 -20.79 6.98
CA ARG A 539 0.48 -22.11 6.33
C ARG A 539 1.90 -22.24 5.77
N TRP A 540 2.93 -21.98 6.59
CA TRP A 540 4.32 -21.86 6.13
C TRP A 540 4.90 -23.11 5.50
N ALA A 541 4.49 -24.31 5.95
CA ALA A 541 4.97 -25.56 5.37
C ALA A 541 4.48 -25.74 3.91
N GLU A 542 3.27 -25.26 3.60
CA GLU A 542 2.73 -25.29 2.25
C GLU A 542 3.36 -24.19 1.38
N ALA A 543 3.57 -23.00 1.94
CA ALA A 543 4.30 -21.92 1.27
C ALA A 543 5.73 -22.34 0.89
N GLU A 544 6.49 -22.90 1.85
CA GLU A 544 7.86 -23.39 1.64
C GLU A 544 7.93 -24.43 0.52
N ALA A 545 6.98 -25.38 0.48
CA ALA A 545 6.96 -26.40 -0.55
C ALA A 545 6.82 -25.80 -1.97
N ILE A 546 5.95 -24.79 -2.12
CA ILE A 546 5.76 -24.07 -3.38
C ILE A 546 7.00 -23.22 -3.71
N GLU A 547 7.56 -22.52 -2.73
CA GLU A 547 8.72 -21.64 -2.89
C GLU A 547 9.99 -22.42 -3.30
N LEU A 548 10.24 -23.58 -2.71
CA LEU A 548 11.33 -24.47 -3.11
C LEU A 548 11.20 -24.93 -4.57
N GLU A 549 9.99 -25.28 -4.99
CA GLU A 549 9.70 -25.63 -6.39
C GLU A 549 9.91 -24.42 -7.30
N LEU A 550 9.40 -23.25 -6.92
CA LEU A 550 9.49 -22.00 -7.67
C LEU A 550 10.95 -21.54 -7.85
N VAL A 551 11.78 -21.61 -6.82
CA VAL A 551 13.22 -21.28 -6.90
C VAL A 551 13.92 -22.21 -7.89
N LYS A 552 13.64 -23.52 -7.83
CA LYS A 552 14.23 -24.49 -8.75
C LYS A 552 13.83 -24.22 -10.20
N ILE A 553 12.54 -23.98 -10.45
CA ILE A 553 12.00 -23.67 -11.78
C ILE A 553 12.61 -22.37 -12.29
N SER A 554 12.58 -21.30 -11.50
CA SER A 554 13.06 -19.97 -11.91
C SER A 554 14.55 -19.94 -12.21
N LYS A 555 15.38 -20.66 -11.42
CA LYS A 555 16.81 -20.84 -11.73
C LYS A 555 17.02 -21.56 -13.06
N ALA A 556 16.22 -22.57 -13.37
CA ALA A 556 16.35 -23.34 -14.60
C ALA A 556 15.84 -22.58 -15.84
N THR A 557 14.82 -21.73 -15.71
CA THR A 557 14.22 -20.98 -16.83
C THR A 557 14.88 -19.63 -17.07
N LEU A 558 15.16 -18.86 -16.01
CA LEU A 558 15.59 -17.47 -16.08
C LEU A 558 17.05 -17.25 -15.65
N GLY A 559 17.63 -18.20 -14.93
CA GLY A 559 18.96 -18.10 -14.35
C GLY A 559 18.98 -17.49 -12.95
N ASP A 560 20.13 -17.58 -12.29
CA ASP A 560 20.32 -17.20 -10.88
C ASP A 560 20.21 -15.68 -10.62
N SER A 561 20.55 -14.85 -11.61
CA SER A 561 20.60 -13.39 -11.47
C SER A 561 19.32 -12.68 -11.90
N HIS A 562 18.30 -13.42 -12.36
CA HIS A 562 17.05 -12.82 -12.78
C HIS A 562 16.22 -12.34 -11.58
N ARG A 563 15.55 -11.19 -11.72
CA ARG A 563 14.71 -10.58 -10.68
C ARG A 563 13.70 -11.55 -10.07
N ASP A 564 12.88 -12.20 -10.89
CA ASP A 564 11.92 -13.23 -10.41
C ASP A 564 12.57 -14.35 -9.60
N THR A 565 13.78 -14.81 -9.99
CA THR A 565 14.51 -15.84 -9.26
C THR A 565 14.95 -15.34 -7.88
N LEU A 566 15.46 -14.11 -7.83
CA LEU A 566 15.86 -13.47 -6.57
C LEU A 566 14.67 -13.22 -5.65
N ASN A 567 13.51 -12.80 -6.20
CA ASN A 567 12.27 -12.63 -5.45
C ASN A 567 11.77 -13.96 -4.87
N ALA A 568 11.73 -15.03 -5.68
CA ALA A 568 11.35 -16.36 -5.18
C ALA A 568 12.27 -16.86 -4.06
N MET A 569 13.57 -16.56 -4.13
CA MET A 569 14.52 -16.86 -3.05
C MET A 569 14.28 -15.98 -1.82
N ALA A 570 13.91 -14.71 -1.99
CA ALA A 570 13.61 -13.80 -0.89
C ALA A 570 12.33 -14.21 -0.16
N ASP A 571 11.29 -14.64 -0.88
CA ASP A 571 10.06 -15.19 -0.32
C ASP A 571 10.37 -16.42 0.55
N LEU A 572 11.17 -17.36 0.02
CA LEU A 572 11.64 -18.54 0.77
C LEU A 572 12.42 -18.16 2.03
N ALA A 573 13.32 -17.18 1.94
CA ALA A 573 14.06 -16.68 3.10
C ALA A 573 13.11 -16.08 4.14
N SER A 574 12.08 -15.34 3.71
CA SER A 574 11.07 -14.80 4.60
C SER A 574 10.28 -15.89 5.29
N THR A 575 9.87 -16.94 4.56
CA THR A 575 9.21 -18.12 5.13
C THR A 575 10.11 -18.82 6.16
N TYR A 576 11.42 -18.92 5.93
CA TYR A 576 12.36 -19.42 6.94
C TYR A 576 12.40 -18.53 8.20
N ARG A 577 12.34 -17.21 8.07
CA ARG A 577 12.23 -16.31 9.24
C ARG A 577 10.94 -16.52 10.02
N ASP A 578 9.83 -16.68 9.32
CA ASP A 578 8.53 -16.93 9.96
C ASP A 578 8.50 -18.27 10.71
N GLN A 579 9.29 -19.25 10.25
CA GLN A 579 9.53 -20.52 10.94
C GLN A 579 10.66 -20.46 12.00
N ASN A 580 11.25 -19.28 12.26
CA ASN A 580 12.42 -19.08 13.14
C ASN A 580 13.70 -19.83 12.71
N ARG A 581 13.79 -20.23 11.43
CA ARG A 581 14.96 -20.87 10.82
C ARG A 581 15.95 -19.81 10.33
N TRP A 582 16.45 -19.02 11.26
CA TRP A 582 17.26 -17.82 10.99
C TRP A 582 18.54 -18.08 10.19
N GLN A 583 19.22 -19.19 10.45
CA GLN A 583 20.47 -19.53 9.76
C GLN A 583 20.25 -19.77 8.25
N GLU A 584 19.19 -20.51 7.90
CA GLU A 584 18.84 -20.79 6.50
C GLU A 584 18.38 -19.52 5.77
N ALA A 585 17.64 -18.64 6.46
CA ALA A 585 17.29 -17.32 5.94
C ALA A 585 18.53 -16.48 5.65
N VAL A 586 19.50 -16.43 6.59
CA VAL A 586 20.75 -15.68 6.43
C VAL A 586 21.56 -16.18 5.24
N GLU A 587 21.75 -17.49 5.12
CA GLU A 587 22.54 -18.08 4.02
C GLU A 587 21.94 -17.73 2.65
N LEU A 588 20.60 -17.81 2.55
CA LEU A 588 19.89 -17.50 1.33
C LEU A 588 19.94 -16.00 1.00
N GLU A 589 19.72 -15.12 1.97
CA GLU A 589 19.78 -13.66 1.79
C GLU A 589 21.20 -13.14 1.50
N GLU A 590 22.24 -13.74 2.08
CA GLU A 590 23.63 -13.47 1.72
C GLU A 590 23.90 -13.81 0.25
N GLN A 591 23.35 -14.94 -0.24
CA GLN A 591 23.44 -15.31 -1.65
C GLN A 591 22.68 -14.34 -2.56
N ILE A 592 21.46 -13.93 -2.18
CA ILE A 592 20.65 -12.97 -2.93
C ILE A 592 21.39 -11.64 -3.03
N LEU A 593 21.86 -11.08 -1.92
CA LEU A 593 22.54 -9.79 -1.89
C LEU A 593 23.84 -9.81 -2.71
N LYS A 594 24.61 -10.90 -2.64
CA LYS A 594 25.81 -11.05 -3.46
C LYS A 594 25.47 -11.09 -4.96
N THR A 595 24.42 -11.81 -5.32
CA THR A 595 24.01 -11.97 -6.72
C THR A 595 23.46 -10.66 -7.28
N SER A 596 22.59 -9.99 -6.53
CA SER A 596 21.99 -8.71 -6.95
C SER A 596 23.03 -7.59 -7.05
N ARG A 597 23.97 -7.49 -6.09
CA ARG A 597 25.10 -6.53 -6.19
C ARG A 597 25.94 -6.73 -7.45
N ASN A 598 26.23 -7.99 -7.82
CA ASN A 598 27.03 -8.29 -9.00
C ASN A 598 26.28 -8.04 -10.31
N ALA A 599 24.97 -8.28 -10.33
CA ALA A 599 24.15 -8.18 -11.55
C ALA A 599 23.60 -6.77 -11.81
N LEU A 600 23.16 -6.06 -10.76
CA LEU A 600 22.40 -4.81 -10.86
C LEU A 600 23.15 -3.60 -10.27
N GLY A 601 24.12 -3.83 -9.37
CA GLY A 601 24.86 -2.80 -8.66
C GLY A 601 24.18 -2.33 -7.36
N GLU A 602 24.93 -1.59 -6.53
CA GLU A 602 24.50 -1.23 -5.16
C GLU A 602 23.31 -0.26 -5.10
N GLY A 603 23.07 0.52 -6.15
CA GLY A 603 22.02 1.54 -6.20
C GLY A 603 20.69 1.07 -6.76
N TYR A 604 20.55 -0.23 -7.05
CA TYR A 604 19.32 -0.78 -7.59
C TYR A 604 18.36 -1.19 -6.46
N ILE A 605 17.05 -0.97 -6.64
CA ILE A 605 16.05 -1.17 -5.58
C ILE A 605 16.06 -2.59 -5.03
N ASP A 606 16.19 -3.60 -5.90
CA ASP A 606 16.18 -5.01 -5.47
C ASP A 606 17.40 -5.34 -4.60
N THR A 607 18.56 -4.72 -4.89
CA THR A 607 19.77 -4.84 -4.06
C THR A 607 19.58 -4.15 -2.72
N MET A 608 19.00 -2.96 -2.71
CA MET A 608 18.71 -2.19 -1.50
C MET A 608 17.69 -2.91 -0.59
N SER A 609 16.63 -3.48 -1.17
CA SER A 609 15.67 -4.33 -0.46
C SER A 609 16.33 -5.59 0.11
N SER A 610 17.23 -6.24 -0.65
CA SER A 610 18.00 -7.39 -0.17
C SER A 610 18.90 -7.03 1.02
N MET A 611 19.50 -5.83 1.03
CA MET A 611 20.29 -5.34 2.16
C MET A 611 19.44 -5.16 3.42
N GLY A 612 18.26 -4.54 3.29
CA GLY A 612 17.34 -4.31 4.40
C GLY A 612 16.79 -5.63 4.99
N ASN A 613 16.43 -6.58 4.13
CA ASN A 613 15.99 -7.91 4.53
C ASN A 613 17.09 -8.65 5.31
N LEU A 614 18.31 -8.72 4.76
CA LEU A 614 19.43 -9.36 5.44
C LEU A 614 19.80 -8.68 6.76
N ALA A 615 19.75 -7.34 6.81
CA ALA A 615 20.01 -6.59 8.04
C ALA A 615 18.96 -6.90 9.12
N THR A 616 17.69 -7.00 8.74
CA THR A 616 16.60 -7.43 9.62
C THR A 616 16.88 -8.83 10.16
N THR A 617 17.20 -9.78 9.29
CA THR A 617 17.47 -11.17 9.66
C THR A 617 18.66 -11.30 10.59
N TYR A 618 19.76 -10.59 10.32
CA TYR A 618 20.90 -10.51 11.25
C TYR A 618 20.50 -9.94 12.61
N SER A 619 19.65 -8.90 12.64
CA SER A 619 19.18 -8.31 13.89
C SER A 619 18.42 -9.34 14.74
N TYR A 620 17.48 -10.06 14.14
CA TYR A 620 16.70 -11.09 14.84
C TYR A 620 17.54 -12.32 15.22
N HIS A 621 18.55 -12.66 14.42
CA HIS A 621 19.51 -13.72 14.73
C HIS A 621 20.58 -13.30 15.77
N GLY A 622 20.54 -12.07 16.28
CA GLY A 622 21.49 -11.56 17.28
C GLY A 622 22.84 -11.10 16.73
N ARG A 623 23.04 -11.10 15.41
CA ARG A 623 24.23 -10.62 14.70
C ARG A 623 24.18 -9.10 14.48
N PHE A 624 24.12 -8.35 15.60
CA PHE A 624 23.83 -6.91 15.56
C PHE A 624 24.87 -6.05 14.85
N LYS A 625 26.14 -6.47 14.79
CA LYS A 625 27.21 -5.70 14.12
C LYS A 625 27.05 -5.75 12.60
N GLU A 626 26.71 -6.91 12.08
CA GLU A 626 26.45 -7.12 10.65
C GLU A 626 25.16 -6.42 10.22
N ALA A 627 24.12 -6.48 11.05
CA ALA A 627 22.89 -5.71 10.85
C ALA A 627 23.16 -4.20 10.79
N GLU A 628 23.94 -3.65 11.74
CA GLU A 628 24.26 -2.23 11.80
C GLU A 628 25.03 -1.78 10.56
N ARG A 629 26.03 -2.56 10.13
CA ARG A 629 26.78 -2.28 8.91
C ARG A 629 25.87 -2.15 7.69
N LEU A 630 24.98 -3.13 7.48
CA LEU A 630 24.09 -3.13 6.32
C LEU A 630 23.04 -2.01 6.38
N TYR A 631 22.44 -1.75 7.55
CA TYR A 631 21.49 -0.64 7.67
C TYR A 631 22.13 0.73 7.48
N CYS A 632 23.34 0.96 7.98
CA CYS A 632 24.06 2.20 7.73
C CYS A 632 24.40 2.38 6.25
N GLU A 633 24.91 1.32 5.60
CA GLU A 633 25.21 1.32 4.16
C GLU A 633 23.94 1.59 3.32
N LEU A 634 22.82 0.96 3.69
CA LEU A 634 21.52 1.17 3.05
C LEU A 634 21.03 2.60 3.26
N TYR A 635 21.13 3.14 4.48
CA TYR A 635 20.69 4.49 4.82
C TYR A 635 21.47 5.55 4.02
N GLU A 636 22.79 5.42 3.93
CA GLU A 636 23.66 6.30 3.13
C GLU A 636 23.36 6.21 1.63
N THR A 637 23.13 4.99 1.13
CA THR A 637 22.77 4.75 -0.28
C THR A 637 21.42 5.37 -0.62
N ASN A 638 20.41 5.15 0.22
CA ASN A 638 19.09 5.76 0.12
C ASN A 638 19.17 7.29 0.14
N GLN A 639 19.93 7.88 1.07
CA GLN A 639 20.13 9.33 1.13
C GLN A 639 20.77 9.88 -0.14
N ARG A 640 21.75 9.18 -0.72
CA ARG A 640 22.47 9.60 -1.92
C ARG A 640 21.61 9.51 -3.18
N ILE A 641 20.82 8.45 -3.32
CA ILE A 641 20.04 8.17 -4.54
C ILE A 641 18.66 8.82 -4.50
N LEU A 642 17.92 8.60 -3.41
CA LEU A 642 16.53 9.00 -3.28
C LEU A 642 16.37 10.33 -2.53
N GLY A 643 17.38 10.72 -1.75
CA GLY A 643 17.38 11.93 -0.93
C GLY A 643 17.03 11.66 0.54
N ALA A 644 17.40 12.61 1.41
CA ALA A 644 17.26 12.49 2.86
C ALA A 644 15.81 12.45 3.39
N GLU A 645 14.85 12.90 2.57
CA GLU A 645 13.43 12.99 2.93
C GLU A 645 12.57 11.96 2.20
N HIS A 646 13.19 11.08 1.41
CA HIS A 646 12.48 10.01 0.72
C HIS A 646 11.93 8.98 1.69
N TYR A 647 10.79 8.39 1.32
CA TYR A 647 10.10 7.36 2.10
C TYR A 647 11.04 6.22 2.54
N ASP A 648 11.75 5.59 1.60
CA ASP A 648 12.65 4.46 1.91
C ASP A 648 13.84 4.85 2.81
N THR A 649 14.34 6.08 2.64
CA THR A 649 15.39 6.64 3.51
C THR A 649 14.88 6.77 4.95
N LEU A 650 13.69 7.35 5.12
CA LEU A 650 13.07 7.51 6.43
C LEU A 650 12.71 6.17 7.06
N SER A 651 12.22 5.22 6.25
CA SER A 651 11.93 3.85 6.68
C SER A 651 13.17 3.14 7.22
N THR A 652 14.28 3.19 6.48
CA THR A 652 15.57 2.63 6.91
C THR A 652 16.07 3.28 8.20
N GLY A 653 15.83 4.59 8.38
CA GLY A 653 16.15 5.31 9.61
C GLY A 653 15.37 4.81 10.83
N LEU A 654 14.09 4.45 10.66
CA LEU A 654 13.29 3.83 11.74
C LEU A 654 13.81 2.44 12.09
N ASP A 655 14.23 1.65 11.10
CA ASP A 655 14.75 0.31 11.33
C ASP A 655 16.12 0.34 12.03
N LEU A 656 17.00 1.27 11.64
CA LEU A 656 18.26 1.54 12.34
C LEU A 656 18.04 1.99 13.79
N ALA A 657 17.07 2.86 14.05
CA ALA A 657 16.68 3.25 15.41
C ALA A 657 16.16 2.04 16.21
N GLY A 658 15.41 1.15 15.56
CA GLY A 658 14.97 -0.14 16.10
C GLY A 658 16.13 -1.04 16.48
N LEU A 659 17.17 -1.13 15.64
CA LEU A 659 18.39 -1.90 15.91
C LEU A 659 19.16 -1.35 17.10
N PHE A 660 19.37 -0.03 17.20
CA PHE A 660 20.04 0.56 18.37
C PHE A 660 19.32 0.22 19.68
N ARG A 661 17.98 0.19 19.67
CA ARG A 661 17.20 -0.28 20.83
C ARG A 661 17.48 -1.75 21.15
N GLN A 662 17.54 -2.63 20.14
CA GLN A 662 17.86 -4.05 20.35
C GLN A 662 19.27 -4.26 20.92
N GLN A 663 20.23 -3.42 20.53
CA GLN A 663 21.59 -3.39 21.09
C GLN A 663 21.66 -2.78 22.52
N GLY A 664 20.55 -2.26 23.07
CA GLY A 664 20.54 -1.57 24.37
C GLY A 664 21.03 -0.12 24.32
N ARG A 665 21.29 0.44 23.13
CA ARG A 665 21.71 1.84 22.90
C ARG A 665 20.49 2.76 22.88
N PHE A 666 19.77 2.83 24.00
CA PHE A 666 18.45 3.46 24.05
C PHE A 666 18.44 4.96 23.73
N LYS A 667 19.49 5.70 24.13
CA LYS A 667 19.59 7.15 23.85
C LYS A 667 19.70 7.45 22.36
N GLU A 668 20.54 6.69 21.66
CA GLU A 668 20.74 6.88 20.22
C GLU A 668 19.50 6.46 19.43
N SER A 669 18.85 5.37 19.86
CA SER A 669 17.55 4.96 19.33
C SER A 669 16.50 6.07 19.49
N GLU A 670 16.39 6.66 20.68
CA GLU A 670 15.42 7.72 20.96
C GLU A 670 15.65 8.97 20.12
N VAL A 671 16.91 9.43 20.02
CA VAL A 671 17.28 10.58 19.19
C VAL A 671 16.92 10.34 17.72
N LEU A 672 17.30 9.17 17.18
CA LEU A 672 17.05 8.86 15.78
C LEU A 672 15.54 8.69 15.49
N PHE A 673 14.79 8.04 16.40
CA PHE A 673 13.33 7.95 16.28
C PHE A 673 12.67 9.33 16.24
N LEU A 674 13.08 10.26 17.12
CA LEU A 674 12.50 11.60 17.16
C LEU A 674 12.80 12.39 15.88
N GLU A 675 14.05 12.36 15.41
CA GLU A 675 14.47 13.07 14.20
C GLU A 675 13.74 12.56 12.95
N VAL A 676 13.72 11.23 12.77
CA VAL A 676 13.08 10.60 11.60
C VAL A 676 11.56 10.78 11.64
N LEU A 677 10.94 10.66 12.81
CA LEU A 677 9.50 10.86 12.97
C LEU A 677 9.08 12.29 12.67
N GLU A 678 9.86 13.30 13.07
CA GLU A 678 9.60 14.70 12.72
C GLU A 678 9.61 14.90 11.19
N LYS A 679 10.61 14.34 10.50
CA LYS A 679 10.70 14.36 9.04
C LYS A 679 9.49 13.67 8.39
N ILE A 680 9.14 12.46 8.85
CA ILE A 680 7.96 11.71 8.36
C ILE A 680 6.68 12.53 8.49
N ARG A 681 6.44 13.14 9.67
CA ARG A 681 5.22 13.94 9.90
C ARG A 681 5.14 15.17 9.00
N ARG A 682 6.28 15.80 8.73
CA ARG A 682 6.36 16.97 7.84
C ARG A 682 6.14 16.58 6.37
N VAL A 683 6.68 15.44 5.92
CA VAL A 683 6.67 15.02 4.51
C VAL A 683 5.39 14.26 4.14
N LEU A 684 5.03 13.26 4.95
CA LEU A 684 3.93 12.31 4.67
C LEU A 684 2.65 12.64 5.43
N GLY A 685 2.74 13.56 6.40
CA GLY A 685 1.65 13.87 7.29
C GLY A 685 1.59 12.93 8.50
N ASP A 686 0.80 13.37 9.46
CA ASP A 686 0.74 12.80 10.79
C ASP A 686 -0.05 11.48 10.83
N ASP A 687 -0.93 11.26 9.85
CA ASP A 687 -1.84 10.12 9.75
C ASP A 687 -1.24 8.96 8.93
N HIS A 688 -0.08 9.15 8.32
CA HIS A 688 0.57 8.15 7.48
C HIS A 688 0.98 6.90 8.29
N PRO A 689 0.83 5.67 7.74
CA PRO A 689 1.21 4.43 8.44
C PRO A 689 2.62 4.44 9.05
N ASP A 690 3.58 5.08 8.39
CA ASP A 690 4.94 5.21 8.92
C ASP A 690 5.08 6.18 10.09
N ALA A 691 4.25 7.23 10.18
CA ALA A 691 4.19 8.06 11.38
C ALA A 691 3.66 7.25 12.57
N LEU A 692 2.69 6.36 12.32
CA LEU A 692 2.17 5.43 13.31
C LEU A 692 3.24 4.39 13.72
N ARG A 693 3.96 3.82 12.74
CA ARG A 693 5.08 2.88 12.95
C ARG A 693 6.18 3.50 13.81
N GLY A 694 6.66 4.69 13.44
CA GLY A 694 7.71 5.39 14.19
C GLY A 694 7.28 5.73 15.62
N THR A 695 6.03 6.19 15.82
CA THR A 695 5.47 6.45 17.16
C THR A 695 5.42 5.17 18.01
N SER A 696 5.01 4.05 17.40
CA SER A 696 5.03 2.74 18.07
C SER A 696 6.47 2.31 18.42
N GLY A 697 7.42 2.50 17.50
CA GLY A 697 8.84 2.21 17.70
C GLY A 697 9.42 2.92 18.91
N LEU A 698 9.22 4.23 18.99
CA LEU A 698 9.59 5.08 20.12
C LEU A 698 8.93 4.61 21.43
N ALA A 699 7.63 4.30 21.42
CA ALA A 699 6.95 3.77 22.60
C ALA A 699 7.55 2.42 23.07
N THR A 700 8.00 1.56 22.16
CA THR A 700 8.73 0.34 22.54
C THR A 700 10.13 0.63 23.08
N SER A 701 10.81 1.69 22.65
CA SER A 701 12.05 2.14 23.29
C SER A 701 11.81 2.47 24.77
N TYR A 702 10.74 3.22 25.08
CA TYR A 702 10.37 3.50 26.47
C TYR A 702 9.97 2.25 27.26
N VAL A 703 9.27 1.30 26.64
CA VAL A 703 9.00 -0.02 27.24
C VAL A 703 10.28 -0.77 27.58
N SER A 704 11.25 -0.83 26.66
CA SER A 704 12.55 -1.48 26.91
C SER A 704 13.31 -0.81 28.08
N GLN A 705 13.11 0.50 28.27
CA GLN A 705 13.64 1.27 29.40
C GLN A 705 12.77 1.18 30.68
N ARG A 706 11.72 0.36 30.69
CA ARG A 706 10.72 0.25 31.77
C ARG A 706 9.99 1.56 32.11
N GLN A 707 9.97 2.51 31.19
CA GLN A 707 9.26 3.77 31.30
C GLN A 707 7.81 3.61 30.83
N TRP A 708 7.04 2.78 31.55
CA TRP A 708 5.67 2.39 31.18
C TRP A 708 4.74 3.59 31.00
N SER A 709 4.89 4.63 31.84
CA SER A 709 4.11 5.86 31.78
C SER A 709 4.33 6.62 30.47
N ALA A 710 5.58 6.85 30.08
CA ALA A 710 5.91 7.51 28.81
C ALA A 710 5.39 6.70 27.61
N ALA A 711 5.56 5.37 27.64
CA ALA A 711 5.04 4.49 26.61
C ALA A 711 3.50 4.56 26.50
N SER A 712 2.78 4.57 27.63
CA SER A 712 1.31 4.63 27.64
C SER A 712 0.76 5.95 27.06
N ILE A 713 1.46 7.07 27.30
CA ILE A 713 1.09 8.39 26.77
C ILE A 713 1.20 8.42 25.24
N LEU A 714 2.16 7.72 24.65
CA LEU A 714 2.27 7.59 23.20
C LEU A 714 1.29 6.58 22.62
N LEU A 715 1.13 5.42 23.26
CA LEU A 715 0.33 4.32 22.74
C LEU A 715 -1.18 4.59 22.76
N GLY A 716 -1.70 5.34 23.74
CA GLY A 716 -3.13 5.67 23.82
C GLY A 716 -3.64 6.43 22.58
N PRO A 717 -3.10 7.63 22.29
CA PRO A 717 -3.44 8.39 21.09
C PRO A 717 -3.13 7.61 19.80
N LEU A 718 -2.05 6.84 19.76
CA LEU A 718 -1.69 6.01 18.61
C LEU A 718 -2.79 5.00 18.26
N VAL A 719 -3.37 4.32 19.25
CA VAL A 719 -4.44 3.34 19.04
C VAL A 719 -5.71 4.01 18.53
N GLU A 720 -6.11 5.14 19.10
CA GLU A 720 -7.30 5.87 18.63
C GLU A 720 -7.09 6.41 17.21
N LYS A 721 -5.89 6.91 16.92
CA LYS A 721 -5.51 7.37 15.59
C LYS A 721 -5.51 6.22 14.57
N SER A 722 -4.94 5.07 14.91
CA SER A 722 -4.94 3.91 14.02
C SER A 722 -6.34 3.34 13.79
N LYS A 723 -7.24 3.40 14.79
CA LYS A 723 -8.67 3.06 14.60
C LYS A 723 -9.33 3.98 13.57
N ALA A 724 -9.03 5.28 13.59
CA ALA A 724 -9.60 6.25 12.65
C ALA A 724 -9.05 6.07 11.22
N VAL A 725 -7.75 5.79 11.09
CA VAL A 725 -7.07 5.68 9.78
C VAL A 725 -7.23 4.29 9.15
N LEU A 726 -6.96 3.23 9.92
CA LEU A 726 -6.90 1.85 9.41
C LEU A 726 -8.16 1.03 9.72
N GLY A 727 -9.00 1.53 10.64
CA GLY A 727 -10.15 0.81 11.17
C GLY A 727 -9.84 0.06 12.48
N PRO A 728 -10.87 -0.22 13.31
CA PRO A 728 -10.71 -0.85 14.61
C PRO A 728 -10.32 -2.33 14.56
N HIS A 729 -10.66 -3.01 13.48
CA HIS A 729 -10.41 -4.44 13.28
C HIS A 729 -9.12 -4.73 12.52
N ASN A 730 -8.36 -3.69 12.12
CA ASN A 730 -7.11 -3.87 11.38
C ASN A 730 -6.02 -4.53 12.26
N VAL A 731 -5.25 -5.45 11.67
CA VAL A 731 -4.21 -6.23 12.38
C VAL A 731 -3.14 -5.33 13.01
N ILE A 732 -2.79 -4.21 12.37
CA ILE A 732 -1.83 -3.21 12.88
C ILE A 732 -2.42 -2.46 14.08
N THR A 733 -3.69 -2.02 13.99
CA THR A 733 -4.41 -1.40 15.11
C THR A 733 -4.46 -2.33 16.32
N LEU A 734 -4.79 -3.61 16.11
CA LEU A 734 -4.81 -4.62 17.16
C LEU A 734 -3.41 -4.88 17.74
N ARG A 735 -2.34 -4.77 16.94
CA ARG A 735 -0.95 -4.86 17.40
C ARG A 735 -0.60 -3.70 18.35
N TYR A 736 -0.98 -2.47 18.01
CA TYR A 736 -0.77 -1.31 18.89
C TYR A 736 -1.60 -1.41 20.17
N ALA A 737 -2.86 -1.84 20.07
CA ALA A 737 -3.73 -2.05 21.23
C ALA A 737 -3.19 -3.16 22.15
N SER A 738 -2.69 -4.27 21.60
CA SER A 738 -2.08 -5.36 22.38
C SER A 738 -0.83 -4.90 23.14
N LYS A 739 -0.05 -4.01 22.53
CA LYS A 739 1.10 -3.37 23.17
C LYS A 739 0.68 -2.43 24.30
N LEU A 740 -0.35 -1.61 24.09
CA LEU A 740 -0.95 -0.79 25.14
C LEU A 740 -1.44 -1.64 26.31
N ALA A 741 -2.18 -2.72 26.05
CA ALA A 741 -2.65 -3.65 27.08
C ALA A 741 -1.48 -4.24 27.90
N SER A 742 -0.37 -4.58 27.24
CA SER A 742 0.84 -5.09 27.90
C SER A 742 1.50 -4.03 28.80
N VAL A 743 1.49 -2.76 28.38
CA VAL A 743 2.00 -1.63 29.17
C VAL A 743 1.08 -1.35 30.36
N LEU A 744 -0.24 -1.36 30.18
CA LEU A 744 -1.23 -1.21 31.26
C LEU A 744 -1.06 -2.33 32.31
N ALA A 745 -0.87 -3.57 31.87
CA ALA A 745 -0.59 -4.70 32.76
C ALA A 745 0.76 -4.59 33.49
N SER A 746 1.70 -3.78 32.99
CA SER A 746 2.98 -3.49 33.64
C SER A 746 2.88 -2.30 34.61
N GLN A 747 1.87 -1.44 34.44
CA GLN A 747 1.48 -0.38 35.38
C GLN A 747 0.53 -0.86 36.49
N ASP A 748 0.28 -2.17 36.58
CA ASP A 748 -0.69 -2.78 37.51
C ASP A 748 -2.16 -2.35 37.28
N ARG A 749 -2.46 -1.75 36.11
CA ARG A 749 -3.82 -1.44 35.66
C ARG A 749 -4.46 -2.67 35.03
N LEU A 750 -4.58 -3.74 35.82
CA LEU A 750 -4.87 -5.08 35.32
C LEU A 750 -6.28 -5.24 34.75
N GLU A 751 -7.29 -4.53 35.27
CA GLU A 751 -8.68 -4.61 34.78
C GLU A 751 -8.82 -4.04 33.37
N GLU A 752 -8.21 -2.87 33.13
CA GLU A 752 -8.19 -2.23 31.80
C GLU A 752 -7.43 -3.09 30.79
N ALA A 753 -6.29 -3.65 31.21
CA ALA A 753 -5.50 -4.55 30.38
C ALA A 753 -6.25 -5.84 30.01
N GLU A 754 -6.99 -6.44 30.96
CA GLU A 754 -7.81 -7.62 30.72
C GLU A 754 -8.96 -7.32 29.75
N THR A 755 -9.71 -6.24 29.98
CA THR A 755 -10.82 -5.81 29.10
C THR A 755 -10.33 -5.65 27.66
N MET A 756 -9.23 -4.91 27.49
CA MET A 756 -8.65 -4.67 26.17
C MET A 756 -8.11 -5.95 25.52
N SER A 757 -7.41 -6.80 26.28
CA SER A 757 -6.86 -8.05 25.75
C SER A 757 -7.94 -9.07 25.40
N ARG A 758 -9.07 -9.09 26.12
CA ARG A 758 -10.23 -9.91 25.81
C ARG A 758 -10.89 -9.47 24.51
N GLU A 759 -11.12 -8.16 24.33
CA GLU A 759 -11.64 -7.61 23.06
C GLU A 759 -10.73 -7.95 21.87
N ILE A 760 -9.41 -7.81 22.04
CA ILE A 760 -8.43 -8.12 20.99
C ILE A 760 -8.44 -9.62 20.66
N PHE A 761 -8.49 -10.49 21.67
CA PHE A 761 -8.58 -11.95 21.47
C PHE A 761 -9.83 -12.32 20.68
N GLU A 762 -11.00 -11.82 21.09
CA GLU A 762 -12.27 -12.08 20.43
C GLU A 762 -12.29 -11.58 18.98
N THR A 763 -11.77 -10.37 18.77
CA THR A 763 -11.65 -9.78 17.43
C THR A 763 -10.74 -10.61 16.53
N ARG A 764 -9.54 -11.00 17.00
CA ARG A 764 -8.62 -11.84 16.23
C ARG A 764 -9.19 -13.22 15.95
N ARG A 765 -9.86 -13.82 16.94
CA ARG A 765 -10.54 -15.11 16.77
C ARG A 765 -11.59 -15.06 15.66
N SER A 766 -12.40 -13.99 15.62
CA SER A 766 -13.41 -13.83 14.57
C SER A 766 -12.82 -13.53 13.20
N LEU A 767 -11.70 -12.82 13.11
CA LEU A 767 -11.12 -12.36 11.84
C LEU A 767 -10.16 -13.38 11.23
N LEU A 768 -9.26 -13.92 12.05
CA LEU A 768 -8.12 -14.75 11.63
C LEU A 768 -8.36 -16.25 11.90
N GLY A 769 -9.39 -16.58 12.68
CA GLY A 769 -9.66 -17.93 13.14
C GLY A 769 -8.90 -18.29 14.42
N GLU A 770 -9.22 -19.47 14.97
CA GLU A 770 -8.66 -19.97 16.24
C GLU A 770 -7.20 -20.39 16.10
N ASP A 771 -6.81 -20.97 14.96
CA ASP A 771 -5.48 -21.55 14.74
C ASP A 771 -4.41 -20.50 14.39
N HIS A 772 -4.79 -19.25 14.11
CA HIS A 772 -3.83 -18.22 13.68
C HIS A 772 -2.89 -17.78 14.82
N LEU A 773 -1.59 -17.64 14.54
CA LEU A 773 -0.55 -17.31 15.53
C LEU A 773 -0.89 -16.09 16.39
N ASP A 774 -1.39 -15.01 15.79
CA ASP A 774 -1.77 -13.80 16.54
C ASP A 774 -2.98 -14.01 17.47
N THR A 775 -3.90 -14.91 17.14
CA THR A 775 -5.00 -15.33 18.02
C THR A 775 -4.44 -16.11 19.21
N LEU A 776 -3.57 -17.08 18.95
CA LEU A 776 -2.88 -17.87 19.97
C LEU A 776 -2.06 -16.98 20.93
N ARG A 777 -1.30 -16.01 20.38
CA ARG A 777 -0.54 -15.02 21.15
C ARG A 777 -1.44 -14.12 22.01
N SER A 778 -2.61 -13.72 21.51
CA SER A 778 -3.59 -12.96 22.31
C SER A 778 -4.14 -13.78 23.46
N MET A 779 -4.45 -15.06 23.23
CA MET A 779 -4.94 -15.99 24.25
C MET A 779 -3.91 -16.18 25.37
N ASN A 780 -2.64 -16.43 25.00
CA ASN A 780 -1.53 -16.52 25.95
C ASN A 780 -1.37 -15.22 26.77
N ARG A 781 -1.39 -14.05 26.11
CA ARG A 781 -1.28 -12.75 26.82
C ARG A 781 -2.42 -12.53 27.80
N LEU A 782 -3.66 -12.85 27.43
CA LEU A 782 -4.81 -12.76 28.32
C LEU A 782 -4.65 -13.68 29.53
N ALA A 783 -4.20 -14.93 29.32
CA ALA A 783 -3.91 -15.86 30.41
C ALA A 783 -2.85 -15.31 31.38
N ARG A 784 -1.77 -14.68 30.87
CA ARG A 784 -0.75 -14.03 31.72
C ARG A 784 -1.32 -12.88 32.56
N ILE A 785 -2.27 -12.12 32.02
CA ILE A 785 -2.98 -11.07 32.77
C ILE A 785 -3.85 -11.69 33.87
N CYS A 786 -4.61 -12.74 33.56
CA CYS A 786 -5.41 -13.48 34.55
C CYS A 786 -4.54 -14.03 35.71
N ILE A 787 -3.35 -14.56 35.40
CA ILE A 787 -2.40 -15.03 36.41
C ILE A 787 -1.94 -13.90 37.32
N LYS A 788 -1.61 -12.72 36.76
CA LYS A 788 -1.23 -11.54 37.54
C LYS A 788 -2.37 -11.07 38.46
N GLN A 789 -3.61 -11.14 37.99
CA GLN A 789 -4.81 -10.84 38.79
C GLN A 789 -5.15 -11.91 39.84
N LYS A 790 -4.38 -13.00 39.92
CA LYS A 790 -4.65 -14.14 40.81
C LYS A 790 -5.98 -14.85 40.49
N LYS A 791 -6.34 -14.91 39.22
CA LYS A 791 -7.47 -15.69 38.67
C LYS A 791 -6.93 -16.95 37.96
N PRO A 792 -6.49 -17.99 38.69
CA PRO A 792 -5.83 -19.16 38.07
C PRO A 792 -6.79 -20.00 37.22
N LYS A 793 -8.09 -20.01 37.53
CA LYS A 793 -9.06 -20.80 36.77
C LYS A 793 -9.32 -20.20 35.38
N ASP A 794 -9.53 -18.89 35.30
CA ASP A 794 -9.66 -18.19 34.02
C ASP A 794 -8.40 -18.34 33.15
N ALA A 795 -7.22 -18.40 33.77
CA ALA A 795 -5.97 -18.66 33.05
C ALA A 795 -5.89 -20.11 32.53
N GLU A 796 -6.28 -21.09 33.35
CA GLU A 796 -6.35 -22.51 32.97
C GLU A 796 -7.32 -22.73 31.80
N ASP A 797 -8.51 -22.13 31.85
CA ASP A 797 -9.54 -22.26 30.80
C ASP A 797 -9.05 -21.71 29.44
N LEU A 798 -8.09 -20.76 29.46
CA LEU A 798 -7.43 -20.25 28.27
C LEU A 798 -6.22 -21.10 27.84
N LEU A 799 -5.46 -21.64 28.78
CA LEU A 799 -4.20 -22.35 28.50
C LEU A 799 -4.43 -23.81 28.08
N GLU A 800 -5.46 -24.50 28.57
CA GLU A 800 -5.72 -25.90 28.22
C GLU A 800 -6.04 -26.13 26.74
N PRO A 801 -6.90 -25.32 26.07
CA PRO A 801 -7.07 -25.42 24.63
C PRO A 801 -5.77 -25.06 23.89
N LEU A 802 -5.11 -23.99 24.34
CA LEU A 802 -3.89 -23.47 23.74
C LEU A 802 -2.75 -24.51 23.76
N SER A 803 -2.60 -25.27 24.84
CA SER A 803 -1.56 -26.30 24.97
C SER A 803 -1.74 -27.48 24.01
N LYS A 804 -2.95 -27.66 23.45
CA LYS A 804 -3.24 -28.67 22.42
C LYS A 804 -3.09 -28.09 21.01
N MET A 805 -3.47 -26.82 20.83
CA MET A 805 -3.42 -26.15 19.54
C MET A 805 -1.98 -25.79 19.13
N CYS A 806 -1.19 -25.23 20.05
CA CYS A 806 0.18 -24.79 19.74
C CYS A 806 1.08 -25.90 19.15
N PRO A 807 1.17 -27.11 19.73
CA PRO A 807 1.94 -28.20 19.13
C PRO A 807 1.45 -28.60 17.74
N ARG A 808 0.13 -28.61 17.51
CA ARG A 808 -0.47 -29.00 16.23
C ARG A 808 -0.17 -27.99 15.13
N VAL A 809 -0.22 -26.70 15.45
CA VAL A 809 -0.09 -25.61 14.47
C VAL A 809 1.37 -25.19 14.26
N LEU A 810 2.12 -25.04 15.36
CA LEU A 810 3.46 -24.43 15.35
C LEU A 810 4.58 -25.45 15.52
N GLY A 811 4.24 -26.70 15.85
CA GLY A 811 5.19 -27.72 16.24
C GLY A 811 5.50 -27.71 17.74
N ASP A 812 6.07 -28.83 18.19
CA ASP A 812 6.37 -29.09 19.61
C ASP A 812 7.40 -28.12 20.19
N THR A 813 8.37 -27.66 19.38
CA THR A 813 9.53 -26.88 19.84
C THR A 813 9.42 -25.38 19.58
N HIS A 814 8.25 -24.90 19.16
CA HIS A 814 8.05 -23.46 18.94
C HIS A 814 7.97 -22.70 20.27
N GLU A 815 8.54 -21.49 20.34
CA GLU A 815 8.61 -20.63 21.55
C GLU A 815 7.25 -20.52 22.27
N LEU A 816 6.18 -20.21 21.54
CA LEU A 816 4.83 -20.11 22.11
C LEU A 816 4.28 -21.43 22.68
N THR A 817 4.64 -22.57 22.07
CA THR A 817 4.27 -23.90 22.59
C THR A 817 4.94 -24.14 23.93
N ILE A 818 6.24 -23.83 23.99
CA ILE A 818 7.07 -23.96 25.20
C ILE A 818 6.52 -23.06 26.32
N ASP A 819 6.32 -21.77 26.04
CA ASP A 819 5.81 -20.79 27.00
C ASP A 819 4.41 -21.18 27.51
N THR A 820 3.52 -21.64 26.62
CA THR A 820 2.17 -22.09 27.01
C THR A 820 2.22 -23.28 27.98
N ILE A 821 3.03 -24.31 27.67
CA ILE A 821 3.21 -25.48 28.54
C ILE A 821 3.80 -25.05 29.88
N ALA A 822 4.80 -24.17 29.86
CA ALA A 822 5.46 -23.69 31.07
C ALA A 822 4.51 -22.91 31.97
N ILE A 823 3.74 -21.97 31.41
CA ILE A 823 2.75 -21.19 32.15
C ILE A 823 1.64 -22.10 32.71
N LEU A 824 1.14 -23.06 31.93
CA LEU A 824 0.13 -24.01 32.40
C LEU A 824 0.64 -24.86 33.56
N ALA A 825 1.90 -25.33 33.49
CA ALA A 825 2.54 -26.03 34.59
C ALA A 825 2.63 -25.16 35.87
N VAL A 826 2.98 -23.88 35.73
CA VAL A 826 2.97 -22.93 36.85
C VAL A 826 1.57 -22.75 37.44
N VAL A 827 0.53 -22.70 36.62
CA VAL A 827 -0.87 -22.62 37.08
C VAL A 827 -1.25 -23.85 37.88
N TYR A 828 -1.00 -25.07 37.38
CA TYR A 828 -1.28 -26.30 38.11
C TYR A 828 -0.47 -26.42 39.41
N ALA A 829 0.81 -26.00 39.40
CA ALA A 829 1.63 -25.96 40.61
C ALA A 829 1.05 -25.00 41.66
N LYS A 830 0.58 -23.82 41.27
CA LYS A 830 -0.08 -22.86 42.18
C LYS A 830 -1.40 -23.39 42.76
N GLN A 831 -2.08 -24.28 42.03
CA GLN A 831 -3.27 -24.99 42.53
C GLN A 831 -2.94 -26.16 43.48
N GLY A 832 -1.64 -26.45 43.70
CA GLY A 832 -1.17 -27.49 44.61
C GLY A 832 -0.94 -28.85 43.96
N GLN A 833 -1.05 -28.95 42.62
CA GLN A 833 -0.75 -30.20 41.91
C GLN A 833 0.77 -30.34 41.74
N MET A 834 1.35 -31.43 42.24
CA MET A 834 2.80 -31.65 42.16
C MET A 834 3.20 -32.44 40.90
N ILE A 835 2.53 -33.57 40.64
CA ILE A 835 3.00 -34.56 39.65
C ILE A 835 2.82 -34.07 38.21
N ILE A 836 1.65 -33.52 37.89
CA ILE A 836 1.30 -33.09 36.53
C ILE A 836 2.27 -32.01 36.00
N PRO A 837 2.49 -30.87 36.69
CA PRO A 837 3.35 -29.83 36.14
C PRO A 837 4.83 -30.23 36.04
N ILE A 838 5.32 -31.06 36.98
CA ILE A 838 6.69 -31.60 36.91
C ILE A 838 6.84 -32.46 35.65
N ARG A 839 5.92 -33.41 35.42
CA ARG A 839 5.98 -34.31 34.27
C ARG A 839 5.91 -33.55 32.94
N MET A 840 5.03 -32.55 32.84
CA MET A 840 4.89 -31.71 31.65
C MET A 840 6.21 -31.02 31.28
N LEU A 841 6.89 -30.42 32.27
CA LEU A 841 8.16 -29.73 32.04
C LEU A 841 9.31 -30.69 31.77
N GLU A 842 9.33 -31.87 32.40
CA GLU A 842 10.34 -32.91 32.14
C GLU A 842 10.22 -33.46 30.71
N GLU A 843 9.00 -33.77 30.25
CA GLU A 843 8.73 -34.19 28.88
C GLU A 843 9.17 -33.11 27.87
N MET A 844 8.87 -31.84 28.14
CA MET A 844 9.26 -30.74 27.26
C MET A 844 10.78 -30.53 27.25
N ALA A 845 11.43 -30.59 28.41
CA ALA A 845 12.89 -30.49 28.50
C ALA A 845 13.60 -31.61 27.72
N GLU A 846 13.04 -32.83 27.70
CA GLU A 846 13.61 -33.94 26.96
C GLU A 846 13.45 -33.77 25.44
N LYS A 847 12.28 -33.28 24.98
CA LYS A 847 12.08 -32.89 23.57
C LYS A 847 13.06 -31.82 23.12
N LEU A 848 13.32 -30.81 23.96
CA LEU A 848 14.27 -29.75 23.61
C LEU A 848 15.70 -30.30 23.52
N LYS A 849 16.12 -31.18 24.45
CA LYS A 849 17.47 -31.79 24.39
C LYS A 849 17.75 -32.56 23.10
N SER A 850 16.75 -33.19 22.47
CA SER A 850 16.95 -33.99 21.27
C SER A 850 17.08 -33.17 19.98
N VAL A 851 16.71 -31.89 20.00
CA VAL A 851 16.66 -31.01 18.82
C VAL A 851 17.80 -29.99 18.78
N LEU A 852 18.46 -29.75 19.92
CA LEU A 852 19.40 -28.64 20.08
C LEU A 852 20.73 -28.81 19.32
N TYR A 853 21.00 -27.85 18.42
CA TYR A 853 22.30 -27.70 17.75
C TYR A 853 23.21 -26.61 18.36
N ASP A 854 22.71 -25.49 18.93
CA ASP A 854 23.58 -24.47 19.57
C ASP A 854 22.92 -23.50 20.61
N ASP A 855 21.58 -23.29 20.63
CA ASP A 855 20.92 -22.31 21.54
C ASP A 855 20.11 -22.96 22.68
N TYR A 856 20.63 -22.94 23.91
CA TYR A 856 19.99 -23.54 25.08
C TYR A 856 18.94 -22.67 25.78
N SER A 857 18.56 -21.49 25.25
CA SER A 857 17.72 -20.51 25.95
C SER A 857 16.34 -21.07 26.36
N ASP A 858 15.66 -21.77 25.45
CA ASP A 858 14.35 -22.37 25.71
C ASP A 858 14.43 -23.51 26.74
N LEU A 859 15.47 -24.33 26.65
CA LEU A 859 15.73 -25.38 27.63
C LEU A 859 15.99 -24.76 29.02
N VAL A 860 16.77 -23.67 29.07
CA VAL A 860 17.02 -22.93 30.31
C VAL A 860 15.71 -22.36 30.88
N HIS A 861 14.80 -21.85 30.05
CA HIS A 861 13.49 -21.38 30.51
C HIS A 861 12.67 -22.50 31.15
N VAL A 862 12.50 -23.64 30.47
CA VAL A 862 11.75 -24.80 30.97
C VAL A 862 12.36 -25.35 32.26
N LEU A 863 13.70 -25.51 32.31
CA LEU A 863 14.40 -25.98 33.51
C LEU A 863 14.29 -25.00 34.67
N SER A 864 14.24 -23.68 34.39
CA SER A 864 14.07 -22.66 35.42
C SER A 864 12.71 -22.76 36.09
N GLU A 865 11.63 -22.87 35.30
CA GLU A 865 10.29 -23.07 35.84
C GLU A 865 10.19 -24.39 36.61
N LEU A 866 10.81 -25.46 36.11
CA LEU A 866 10.87 -26.74 36.81
C LEU A 866 11.60 -26.61 38.15
N ALA A 867 12.74 -25.92 38.21
CA ALA A 867 13.48 -25.69 39.45
C ALA A 867 12.66 -24.89 40.48
N VAL A 868 11.91 -23.88 40.04
CA VAL A 868 11.00 -23.11 40.89
C VAL A 868 9.87 -23.97 41.44
N ILE A 869 9.26 -24.81 40.61
CA ILE A 869 8.20 -25.74 41.03
C ILE A 869 8.74 -26.79 42.01
N GLN A 870 9.92 -27.36 41.75
CA GLN A 870 10.57 -28.29 42.68
C GLN A 870 10.87 -27.63 44.04
N LEU A 871 11.34 -26.38 44.04
CA LEU A 871 11.53 -25.59 45.26
C LEU A 871 10.20 -25.33 45.99
N GLN A 872 9.12 -25.03 45.26
CA GLN A 872 7.79 -24.81 45.83
C GLN A 872 7.28 -26.04 46.60
N PHE A 873 7.51 -27.23 46.06
CA PHE A 873 7.14 -28.51 46.70
C PHE A 873 8.22 -29.08 47.64
N MET A 874 9.22 -28.27 48.02
CA MET A 874 10.30 -28.64 48.96
C MET A 874 11.22 -29.79 48.50
N ASN A 875 11.29 -30.07 47.19
CA ASN A 875 12.25 -31.00 46.59
C ASN A 875 13.61 -30.31 46.37
N LEU A 876 14.24 -29.87 47.48
CA LEU A 876 15.41 -28.99 47.47
C LEU A 876 16.63 -29.58 46.74
N GLY A 877 16.80 -30.91 46.76
CA GLY A 877 17.91 -31.58 46.08
C GLY A 877 17.81 -31.52 44.55
N GLU A 878 16.63 -31.80 44.00
CA GLU A 878 16.39 -31.69 42.55
C GLU A 878 16.40 -30.22 42.10
N ALA A 879 15.84 -29.30 42.89
CA ALA A 879 15.91 -27.87 42.60
C ALA A 879 17.37 -27.37 42.53
N GLU A 880 18.25 -27.80 43.45
CA GLU A 880 19.68 -27.48 43.40
C GLU A 880 20.34 -28.05 42.14
N LYS A 881 20.08 -29.32 41.81
CA LYS A 881 20.63 -29.99 40.64
C LYS A 881 20.26 -29.27 39.34
N LEU A 882 18.98 -28.91 39.18
CA LEU A 882 18.47 -28.16 38.04
C LEU A 882 19.13 -26.77 37.95
N CYS A 883 19.23 -26.03 39.06
CA CYS A 883 19.90 -24.73 39.08
C CYS A 883 21.37 -24.83 38.64
N ARG A 884 22.10 -25.86 39.10
CA ARG A 884 23.49 -26.09 38.68
C ARG A 884 23.59 -26.43 37.19
N GLN A 885 22.69 -27.26 36.68
CA GLN A 885 22.61 -27.57 35.26
C GLN A 885 22.36 -26.30 34.42
N ILE A 886 21.44 -25.43 34.86
CA ILE A 886 21.17 -24.15 34.19
C ILE A 886 22.42 -23.26 34.18
N LEU A 887 23.13 -23.16 35.30
CA LEU A 887 24.36 -22.37 35.38
C LEU A 887 25.46 -22.91 34.45
N GLU A 888 25.59 -24.24 34.34
CA GLU A 888 26.51 -24.87 33.39
C GLU A 888 26.13 -24.55 31.95
N LEU A 889 24.85 -24.68 31.58
CA LEU A 889 24.36 -24.30 30.24
C LEU A 889 24.61 -22.82 29.95
N CYS A 890 24.30 -21.94 30.90
CA CYS A 890 24.52 -20.49 30.76
C CYS A 890 26.00 -20.13 30.60
N SER A 891 26.92 -20.90 31.20
CA SER A 891 28.37 -20.66 31.08
C SER A 891 28.95 -20.97 29.68
N ARG A 892 28.19 -21.71 28.86
CA ARG A 892 28.55 -22.02 27.47
C ARG A 892 28.12 -20.91 26.50
N ALA A 893 27.31 -19.94 26.94
CA ALA A 893 26.82 -18.85 26.10
C ALA A 893 27.91 -17.80 25.81
N PRO A 894 27.95 -17.23 24.59
CA PRO A 894 28.89 -16.16 24.26
C PRO A 894 28.64 -14.95 25.18
N ASN A 895 29.74 -14.45 25.78
CA ASN A 895 29.79 -13.33 26.73
C ASN A 895 29.31 -13.60 28.17
N ASP A 896 29.01 -14.84 28.58
CA ASP A 896 28.66 -15.21 29.97
C ASP A 896 27.48 -14.41 30.60
N LYS A 897 26.64 -13.81 29.75
CA LYS A 897 25.53 -12.90 30.09
C LYS A 897 24.15 -13.48 29.76
N HIS A 898 23.97 -14.80 29.87
CA HIS A 898 22.66 -15.41 29.62
C HIS A 898 21.64 -14.96 30.69
N PRO A 899 20.44 -14.48 30.33
CA PRO A 899 19.45 -13.95 31.29
C PRO A 899 19.00 -15.00 32.31
N GLY A 900 18.98 -16.28 31.93
CA GLY A 900 18.65 -17.38 32.83
C GLY A 900 19.65 -17.56 34.00
N LYS A 901 20.88 -17.04 33.89
CA LYS A 901 21.91 -17.17 34.94
C LYS A 901 21.47 -16.49 36.23
N GLN A 902 20.91 -15.29 36.15
CA GLN A 902 20.44 -14.57 37.33
C GLN A 902 19.27 -15.31 38.01
N SER A 903 18.29 -15.78 37.23
CA SER A 903 17.14 -16.54 37.75
C SER A 903 17.56 -17.83 38.46
N ALA A 904 18.53 -18.55 37.87
CA ALA A 904 19.10 -19.75 38.48
C ALA A 904 19.85 -19.45 39.77
N LEU A 905 20.64 -18.37 39.83
CA LEU A 905 21.30 -17.92 41.06
C LEU A 905 20.29 -17.51 42.14
N GLU A 906 19.24 -16.78 41.80
CA GLU A 906 18.19 -16.37 42.74
C GLU A 906 17.46 -17.59 43.31
N THR A 907 17.10 -18.55 42.45
CA THR A 907 16.46 -19.80 42.86
C THR A 907 17.40 -20.64 43.72
N LEU A 908 18.68 -20.77 43.35
CA LEU A 908 19.70 -21.48 44.12
C LEU A 908 19.95 -20.83 45.49
N GLY A 909 19.98 -19.50 45.55
CA GLY A 909 20.07 -18.76 46.80
C GLY A 909 18.90 -19.05 47.74
N ARG A 910 17.68 -19.14 47.20
CA ARG A 910 16.48 -19.55 47.96
C ARG A 910 16.56 -21.02 48.41
N VAL A 911 17.08 -21.92 47.57
CA VAL A 911 17.32 -23.32 47.93
C VAL A 911 18.30 -23.42 49.11
N TYR A 912 19.45 -22.74 49.04
CA TYR A 912 20.43 -22.73 50.13
C TYR A 912 19.89 -22.12 51.41
N TYR A 913 19.07 -21.07 51.31
CA TYR A 913 18.39 -20.52 52.46
C TYR A 913 17.48 -21.56 53.14
N ARG A 914 16.67 -22.28 52.37
CA ARG A 914 15.77 -23.33 52.87
C ARG A 914 16.54 -24.53 53.45
N GLN A 915 17.71 -24.84 52.91
CA GLN A 915 18.65 -25.84 53.42
C GLN A 915 19.50 -25.36 54.60
N GLN A 916 19.39 -24.09 55.01
CA GLN A 916 20.23 -23.45 56.06
C GLN A 916 21.74 -23.40 55.72
N ARG A 917 22.09 -23.42 54.44
CA ARG A 917 23.47 -23.33 53.92
C ARG A 917 23.87 -21.87 53.69
N PHE A 918 23.99 -21.12 54.78
CA PHE A 918 24.16 -19.65 54.72
C PHE A 918 25.49 -19.20 54.10
N ILE A 919 26.55 -20.00 54.20
CA ILE A 919 27.86 -19.68 53.62
C ILE A 919 27.79 -19.69 52.09
N GLU A 920 27.15 -20.71 51.51
CA GLU A 920 26.94 -20.80 50.07
C GLU A 920 25.93 -19.75 49.58
N GLN A 921 24.84 -19.52 50.33
CA GLN A 921 23.86 -18.47 50.02
C GLN A 921 24.53 -17.09 49.90
N GLN A 922 25.43 -16.76 50.83
CA GLN A 922 26.18 -15.51 50.79
C GLN A 922 27.00 -15.34 49.50
N LYS A 923 27.65 -16.42 49.02
CA LYS A 923 28.44 -16.37 47.79
C LYS A 923 27.55 -16.09 46.59
N ILE A 924 26.37 -16.70 46.55
CA ILE A 924 25.37 -16.50 45.49
C ILE A 924 24.82 -15.07 45.52
N LEU A 925 24.45 -14.53 46.69
CA LEU A 925 23.97 -13.16 46.83
C LEU A 925 25.02 -12.12 46.42
N ALA A 926 26.30 -12.38 46.67
CA ALA A 926 27.39 -11.53 46.19
C ALA A 926 27.51 -11.54 44.66
N GLN A 927 27.37 -12.71 44.02
CA GLN A 927 27.33 -12.81 42.55
C GLN A 927 26.13 -12.07 41.96
N ILE A 928 24.94 -12.21 42.55
CA ILE A 928 23.73 -11.48 42.12
C ILE A 928 23.94 -9.97 42.21
N LEU A 929 24.57 -9.48 43.29
CA LEU A 929 24.85 -8.06 43.45
C LEU A 929 25.78 -7.53 42.35
N GLU A 930 26.88 -8.22 42.05
CA GLU A 930 27.80 -7.78 40.99
C GLU A 930 27.13 -7.83 39.61
N LEU A 931 26.34 -8.86 39.32
CA LEU A 931 25.55 -8.92 38.07
C LEU A 931 24.57 -7.74 37.95
N LYS A 932 23.91 -7.33 39.03
CA LYS A 932 23.02 -6.16 39.04
C LYS A 932 23.77 -4.83 38.92
N ARG A 933 24.96 -4.73 39.52
CA ARG A 933 25.83 -3.54 39.36
C ARG A 933 26.26 -3.34 37.92
N GLU A 934 26.65 -4.43 37.25
CA GLU A 934 27.06 -4.37 35.84
C GLU A 934 25.88 -4.09 34.90
N SER A 935 24.69 -4.64 35.18
CA SER A 935 23.54 -4.54 34.28
C SER A 935 22.66 -3.31 34.49
N LEU A 936 22.39 -2.93 35.74
CA LEU A 936 21.45 -1.86 36.11
C LEU A 936 22.17 -0.60 36.60
N GLY A 937 23.46 -0.71 36.92
CA GLY A 937 24.23 0.34 37.56
C GLY A 937 24.13 0.31 39.09
N GLU A 938 25.08 0.96 39.74
CA GLU A 938 25.24 0.94 41.20
C GLU A 938 24.11 1.65 41.96
N GLU A 939 23.47 2.63 41.32
CA GLU A 939 22.41 3.45 41.91
C GLU A 939 20.99 2.87 41.74
N HIS A 940 20.83 1.80 40.96
CA HIS A 940 19.50 1.26 40.67
C HIS A 940 18.83 0.67 41.91
N PRO A 941 17.51 0.88 42.15
CA PRO A 941 16.81 0.40 43.35
C PRO A 941 17.00 -1.10 43.63
N ASP A 942 16.97 -1.95 42.60
CA ASP A 942 17.16 -3.40 42.75
C ASP A 942 18.60 -3.77 43.17
N THR A 943 19.59 -3.02 42.70
CA THR A 943 20.99 -3.16 43.13
C THR A 943 21.10 -2.82 44.61
N LEU A 944 20.47 -1.71 45.04
CA LEU A 944 20.41 -1.30 46.44
C LEU A 944 19.63 -2.29 47.33
N ALA A 945 18.60 -2.96 46.79
CA ALA A 945 17.91 -4.03 47.49
C ALA A 945 18.84 -5.24 47.73
N SER A 946 19.57 -5.67 46.70
CA SER A 946 20.55 -6.75 46.82
C SER A 946 21.74 -6.41 47.74
N MET A 947 22.20 -5.15 47.75
CA MET A 947 23.21 -4.68 48.71
C MET A 947 22.73 -4.81 50.16
N HIS A 948 21.49 -4.36 50.42
CA HIS A 948 20.87 -4.46 51.73
C HIS A 948 20.73 -5.92 52.16
N GLU A 949 20.19 -6.78 51.29
CA GLU A 949 19.98 -8.19 51.61
C GLU A 949 21.30 -8.92 51.92
N LEU A 950 22.33 -8.70 51.10
CA LEU A 950 23.66 -9.27 51.32
C LEU A 950 24.26 -8.81 52.65
N ALA A 951 24.14 -7.52 52.99
CA ALA A 951 24.60 -6.98 54.27
C ALA A 951 23.88 -7.65 55.45
N CYS A 952 22.55 -7.79 55.39
CA CYS A 952 21.78 -8.48 56.42
C CYS A 952 22.24 -9.94 56.61
N ARG A 953 22.54 -10.66 55.53
CA ARG A 953 23.07 -12.04 55.62
C ARG A 953 24.47 -12.12 56.20
N TRP A 954 25.35 -11.15 55.88
CA TRP A 954 26.70 -11.08 56.44
C TRP A 954 26.72 -10.90 57.96
N VAL A 955 25.77 -10.15 58.53
CA VAL A 955 25.63 -10.04 59.99
C VAL A 955 25.34 -11.41 60.61
N ASN A 956 24.37 -12.14 60.05
CA ASN A 956 24.00 -13.47 60.55
C ASN A 956 25.12 -14.52 60.41
N CYS A 957 26.12 -14.27 59.55
CA CYS A 957 27.28 -15.14 59.36
C CYS A 957 28.53 -14.67 60.15
N GLY A 958 28.42 -13.65 61.01
CA GLY A 958 29.52 -13.14 61.84
C GLY A 958 30.47 -12.15 61.16
N TYR A 959 30.14 -11.65 59.95
CA TYR A 959 30.96 -10.66 59.23
C TYR A 959 30.52 -9.21 59.51
N THR A 960 30.41 -8.84 60.78
CA THR A 960 29.79 -7.59 61.25
C THR A 960 30.41 -6.34 60.61
N SER A 961 31.74 -6.23 60.59
CA SER A 961 32.43 -5.06 60.02
C SER A 961 32.20 -4.90 58.52
N LYS A 962 32.16 -6.02 57.77
CA LYS A 962 31.94 -6.02 56.31
C LYS A 962 30.49 -5.67 55.98
N SER A 963 29.55 -6.17 56.78
CA SER A 963 28.12 -5.85 56.65
C SER A 963 27.83 -4.37 56.90
N GLN A 964 28.35 -3.82 58.02
CA GLN A 964 28.16 -2.41 58.35
C GLN A 964 28.73 -1.49 57.26
N ALA A 965 29.87 -1.85 56.67
CA ALA A 965 30.45 -1.10 55.55
C ALA A 965 29.53 -1.11 54.31
N LEU A 966 29.05 -2.28 53.89
CA LEU A 966 28.15 -2.40 52.74
C LEU A 966 26.82 -1.68 52.97
N MET A 967 26.28 -1.77 54.18
CA MET A 967 25.03 -1.10 54.56
C MET A 967 25.17 0.42 54.59
N ARG A 968 26.31 0.97 55.03
CA ARG A 968 26.60 2.42 54.92
C ARG A 968 26.58 2.89 53.47
N THR A 969 27.22 2.14 52.57
CA THR A 969 27.19 2.44 51.13
C THR A 969 25.76 2.40 50.59
N CYS A 970 25.00 1.36 50.93
CA CYS A 970 23.60 1.22 50.53
C CYS A 970 22.74 2.41 50.99
N ILE A 971 22.85 2.83 52.25
CA ILE A 971 22.13 4.00 52.79
C ILE A 971 22.50 5.28 52.07
N SER A 972 23.80 5.52 51.82
CA SER A 972 24.28 6.71 51.10
C SER A 972 23.64 6.81 49.72
N LEU A 973 23.61 5.69 48.99
CA LEU A 973 23.01 5.61 47.66
C LEU A 973 21.48 5.73 47.73
N ARG A 974 20.81 5.05 48.68
CA ARG A 974 19.35 5.18 48.89
C ARG A 974 18.93 6.61 49.23
N ARG A 975 19.72 7.35 50.01
CA ARG A 975 19.46 8.78 50.30
C ARG A 975 19.50 9.65 49.05
N ARG A 976 20.44 9.37 48.13
CA ARG A 976 20.59 10.11 46.87
C ARG A 976 19.47 9.77 45.87
N VAL A 977 19.14 8.49 45.74
CA VAL A 977 18.23 7.99 44.70
C VAL A 977 16.76 8.02 45.14
N LEU A 978 16.46 7.55 46.35
CA LEU A 978 15.10 7.42 46.88
C LEU A 978 14.70 8.56 47.84
N GLY A 979 15.70 9.28 48.36
CA GLY A 979 15.51 10.33 49.35
C GLY A 979 15.60 9.85 50.81
N VAL A 980 15.88 10.80 51.70
CA VAL A 980 16.10 10.54 53.15
C VAL A 980 14.82 10.09 53.86
N GLY A 981 13.65 10.49 53.34
CA GLY A 981 12.34 10.16 53.92
C GLY A 981 11.79 8.78 53.54
N HIS A 982 12.38 8.11 52.55
CA HIS A 982 11.85 6.88 51.96
C HIS A 982 11.87 5.70 52.96
N PRO A 983 10.82 4.86 53.03
CA PRO A 983 10.72 3.75 53.99
C PRO A 983 11.94 2.82 53.99
N LEU A 984 12.39 2.40 52.80
CA LEU A 984 13.56 1.52 52.64
C LEU A 984 14.89 2.17 53.11
N THR A 985 15.00 3.50 53.02
CA THR A 985 16.18 4.23 53.51
C THR A 985 16.18 4.24 55.04
N LYS A 986 15.03 4.56 55.65
CA LYS A 986 14.85 4.56 57.12
C LYS A 986 15.06 3.18 57.73
N GLU A 987 14.53 2.13 57.08
CA GLU A 987 14.70 0.75 57.50
C GLU A 987 16.18 0.35 57.55
N SER A 988 16.94 0.66 56.49
CA SER A 988 18.39 0.37 56.44
C SER A 988 19.16 1.13 57.51
N GLU A 989 18.80 2.39 57.76
CA GLU A 989 19.40 3.22 58.82
C GLU A 989 19.09 2.67 60.21
N GLN A 990 17.88 2.20 60.44
CA GLN A 990 17.48 1.61 61.71
C GLN A 990 18.25 0.31 61.95
N LEU A 991 18.29 -0.60 60.97
CA LEU A 991 19.04 -1.85 61.09
C LEU A 991 20.54 -1.59 61.35
N LEU A 992 21.14 -0.61 60.67
CA LEU A 992 22.54 -0.28 60.90
C LEU A 992 22.80 0.25 62.32
N LYS A 993 21.86 1.00 62.92
CA LYS A 993 21.96 1.44 64.32
C LYS A 993 21.84 0.27 65.29
N GLU A 994 20.91 -0.65 65.03
CA GLU A 994 20.75 -1.87 65.84
C GLU A 994 22.02 -2.73 65.82
N TRP A 995 22.66 -2.90 64.66
CA TRP A 995 23.93 -3.63 64.52
C TRP A 995 25.14 -2.94 65.14
N GLN A 996 25.05 -1.66 65.48
CA GLN A 996 26.10 -0.90 66.16
C GLN A 996 25.89 -0.84 67.68
N ALA A 997 24.66 -1.13 68.14
CA ALA A 997 24.27 -1.08 69.54
C ALA A 997 24.39 -2.42 70.26
N GLY A 998 24.35 -3.54 69.53
CA GLY A 998 24.67 -4.89 70.01
C GLY A 998 26.04 -5.34 69.50
#